data_AF-A0A954ZT42-F1
#
_entry.id   AF-A0A954ZT42-F1
#
_cell.length_a   1.000
_cell.length_b   1.000
_cell.length_c   1.000
_cell.angle_alpha   90.00
_cell.angle_beta   90.00
_cell.angle_gamma   90.00
#
_symmetry.space_group_name_H-M   'P 1'
#
loop_
_entity.id
_entity.type
_entity.pdbx_description
1 polymer ?
#
loop_
_entity_poly.entity_id
_entity_poly.type
_entity_poly.pdbx_seq_one_letter_code
_entity_poly.pdbx_strand_id
1 'polypeptide(L)'
;MKRNQIVSATLLAVLAGAAAAQQGLKEEDYKNLQPVDVRRDMANDAYHQTRYTGNQDRLIYGNDDRRDVYEVTDPFLLGLAQAGVAVCDVSELTDNGNGTFTLNTGRWTAACTNEPFFNQMRLGFCSGFLVGTDLIVTAGHCVSPSDVGDIAFVFQFDQQGPGTGPGADPEVIVPADNVYFLTQVVDHALAGGEDHCVCRVDRAVAGRTPLPVRRTGSVTNGDPLVMIGHPAVLPKKIEAGGEVKDSNGTTPYFMANVDAYGGNSGSMVLNRTTGVIEGILVRGNQDYVSGPGGCLLSNQCPDSGCPTWEEISKTTSFASFIPELGLQFTPNGSITHIGTVGGPFNDETFQINISNPTSNPADYSVSIDMGAEHTVLLNGSAGPVTGSVAGGGNASITASLSGAASMPAGIYETTISLEDVTNGRTLSLLSTLEVGQTGISVSPATDLVTGGPNGGPFSGTQLYTITSTRPTPVTVDITPDQSWITLNGSTGPTSVNLSGTGDMAVVTVGIGGNAASLSNGLYTGTVTIDNTQSVIGDTSRGVSLDVGRYLYEDSPAIAINDNQSYSTTIDVPDGFCIADIDVEIDITHTYIGDLVVELESPLGTVVRLHDRSGGTTDNLVVTYDDDGGSTPDGPGALADYETEIATGTWTLRFSDNANQDQGVLNSWALRIASQSGGCLPVANDVDVDVPANALTTVMLDGQSVNGPFVYIIESLPANGELFIPGGARITSVPTTLPGDSVSYRPDEFYAGVDMFDYSTNDGASSGLALVTTNVGSATLADFNMDTNPGWTTTGMWAFGVPAGVDGDPSSGYTGSNVYGYNLNGDYTNDMPEYPLTTGVIDASGASNVTLEFQRWLGIENSTYDHASVEVFDGSSWQQIWNHTTTTSFTDTSWQAQSFDISAYADGNPNLQIRWIMGTTDVSVTYCGWNIDDVSLKGLVVPTSGYCLADTNGDGNVSPADFSAWVAAFNAGNAAVADQNQDGVVSPADFSAWVSNYNTGCP
;
A
#
# COMPACT_ATOMS: atom_id res chain seq x y z
N MET A 1 82.78 -14.16 21.54
CA MET A 1 83.93 -15.06 21.86
C MET A 1 83.41 -16.15 22.77
N LYS A 2 83.80 -17.43 22.57
CA LYS A 2 83.07 -18.65 23.03
C LYS A 2 81.75 -18.83 22.23
N ARG A 3 81.27 -20.00 21.79
CA ARG A 3 81.58 -21.45 22.00
C ARG A 3 80.88 -22.14 23.18
N ASN A 4 79.89 -22.97 22.82
CA ASN A 4 79.28 -24.13 23.50
C ASN A 4 79.05 -24.09 25.03
N GLN A 5 77.79 -24.26 25.43
CA GLN A 5 77.47 -25.33 26.39
C GLN A 5 76.04 -25.87 26.19
N ILE A 6 75.91 -27.18 25.92
CA ILE A 6 74.63 -27.89 25.81
C ILE A 6 74.39 -28.65 27.12
N VAL A 7 73.56 -28.08 28.00
CA VAL A 7 72.80 -28.73 29.08
C VAL A 7 71.64 -27.75 29.39
N SER A 8 70.36 -28.10 29.49
CA SER A 8 69.72 -29.41 29.69
C SER A 8 68.38 -29.54 28.94
N ALA A 9 68.40 -30.00 27.68
CA ALA A 9 67.16 -30.28 26.94
C ALA A 9 66.33 -31.44 27.58
N THR A 10 67.00 -32.34 28.30
CA THR A 10 66.42 -33.57 28.83
C THR A 10 65.46 -33.37 30.00
N LEU A 11 65.48 -32.21 30.68
CA LEU A 11 64.59 -31.96 31.82
C LEU A 11 63.24 -31.37 31.37
N LEU A 12 63.23 -30.56 30.31
CA LEU A 12 62.00 -30.02 29.70
C LEU A 12 61.18 -31.14 29.04
N ALA A 13 61.85 -32.05 28.33
CA ALA A 13 61.20 -33.19 27.67
C ALA A 13 60.46 -34.14 28.64
N VAL A 14 60.92 -34.27 29.89
CA VAL A 14 60.25 -35.12 30.90
C VAL A 14 58.97 -34.48 31.44
N LEU A 15 58.88 -33.15 31.48
CA LEU A 15 57.65 -32.44 31.84
C LEU A 15 56.65 -32.43 30.66
N ALA A 16 57.13 -32.20 29.43
CA ALA A 16 56.30 -32.27 28.23
C ALA A 16 55.72 -33.69 27.99
N GLY A 17 56.55 -34.73 28.16
CA GLY A 17 56.14 -36.13 27.98
C GLY A 17 55.05 -36.62 28.94
N ALA A 18 54.87 -35.95 30.09
CA ALA A 18 53.77 -36.25 31.00
C ALA A 18 52.41 -35.71 30.51
N ALA A 19 52.40 -34.60 29.76
CA ALA A 19 51.19 -34.03 29.17
C ALA A 19 50.79 -34.72 27.86
N ALA A 20 51.76 -35.04 27.00
CA ALA A 20 51.52 -35.66 25.69
C ALA A 20 50.74 -37.00 25.77
N ALA A 21 50.84 -37.72 26.89
CA ALA A 21 50.20 -39.00 27.12
C ALA A 21 48.65 -38.97 27.15
N GLN A 22 48.02 -37.79 27.19
CA GLN A 22 46.55 -37.66 27.18
C GLN A 22 45.93 -37.20 25.85
N GLN A 23 46.70 -36.75 24.86
CA GLN A 23 46.14 -36.04 23.69
C GLN A 23 46.31 -36.73 22.32
N GLY A 24 47.17 -37.74 22.18
CA GLY A 24 47.26 -38.56 20.96
C GLY A 24 47.84 -37.87 19.71
N LEU A 25 48.12 -36.57 19.76
CA LEU A 25 48.93 -35.84 18.78
C LEU A 25 50.42 -36.07 19.04
N LYS A 26 51.26 -35.80 18.04
CA LYS A 26 52.66 -36.27 18.02
C LYS A 26 53.69 -35.19 18.32
N GLU A 27 54.79 -35.62 18.93
CA GLU A 27 55.98 -34.81 19.22
C GLU A 27 56.81 -34.49 17.95
N GLU A 28 56.22 -34.52 16.75
CA GLU A 28 56.92 -34.41 15.46
C GLU A 28 56.67 -33.05 14.79
N ASP A 29 55.47 -32.46 14.97
CA ASP A 29 55.00 -31.30 14.20
C ASP A 29 55.64 -29.96 14.64
N TYR A 30 55.92 -29.80 15.94
CA TYR A 30 56.48 -28.55 16.52
C TYR A 30 58.00 -28.38 16.37
N LYS A 31 58.72 -29.30 15.70
CA LYS A 31 60.20 -29.31 15.67
C LYS A 31 60.85 -28.49 14.55
N ASN A 32 60.06 -27.82 13.71
CA ASN A 32 60.55 -27.14 12.50
C ASN A 32 60.24 -25.63 12.39
N LEU A 33 59.47 -25.05 13.32
CA LEU A 33 59.15 -23.60 13.31
C LEU A 33 60.33 -22.76 13.84
N GLN A 34 60.47 -21.51 13.36
CA GLN A 34 61.45 -20.57 13.90
C GLN A 34 60.95 -19.96 15.23
N PRO A 35 61.84 -19.49 16.12
CA PRO A 35 61.45 -18.82 17.36
C PRO A 35 60.53 -17.60 17.17
N VAL A 36 60.58 -16.94 15.99
CA VAL A 36 59.71 -15.80 15.64
C VAL A 36 58.28 -16.22 15.30
N ASP A 37 58.08 -17.37 14.63
CA ASP A 37 56.74 -17.91 14.38
C ASP A 37 56.04 -18.23 15.71
N VAL A 38 56.82 -18.67 16.70
CA VAL A 38 56.33 -19.03 18.02
C VAL A 38 55.76 -17.83 18.78
N ARG A 39 56.36 -16.63 18.79
CA ARG A 39 55.71 -15.45 19.41
C ARG A 39 54.44 -15.03 18.67
N ARG A 40 54.48 -15.10 17.34
CA ARG A 40 53.40 -14.68 16.43
C ARG A 40 52.12 -15.50 16.59
N ASP A 41 52.25 -16.77 16.96
CA ASP A 41 51.11 -17.65 17.28
C ASP A 41 50.84 -17.75 18.80
N MET A 42 51.86 -17.74 19.68
CA MET A 42 51.67 -17.86 21.14
C MET A 42 50.96 -16.65 21.79
N ALA A 43 50.92 -15.49 21.13
CA ALA A 43 50.11 -14.35 21.57
C ALA A 43 48.62 -14.71 21.74
N ASN A 44 48.11 -15.76 21.07
CA ASN A 44 46.76 -16.29 21.24
C ASN A 44 46.61 -17.37 22.34
N ASP A 45 47.68 -17.97 22.86
CA ASP A 45 47.57 -19.24 23.62
C ASP A 45 48.11 -19.15 25.07
N ALA A 46 49.05 -18.24 25.32
CA ALA A 46 49.81 -18.21 26.58
C ALA A 46 48.98 -17.91 27.86
N TYR A 47 47.78 -17.35 27.76
CA TYR A 47 46.93 -16.99 28.92
C TYR A 47 45.66 -17.87 29.07
N HIS A 48 45.30 -18.66 28.06
CA HIS A 48 43.99 -19.32 27.99
C HIS A 48 43.86 -20.50 28.99
N GLN A 49 44.97 -21.06 29.44
CA GLN A 49 45.01 -22.30 30.23
C GLN A 49 44.57 -22.19 31.71
N THR A 50 43.98 -21.08 32.18
CA THR A 50 43.63 -20.91 33.61
C THR A 50 42.16 -20.64 33.97
N ARG A 51 41.27 -20.28 33.03
CA ARG A 51 39.86 -19.96 33.40
C ARG A 51 38.71 -20.44 32.52
N TYR A 52 38.88 -20.71 31.21
CA TYR A 52 37.77 -21.15 30.37
C TYR A 52 38.11 -22.35 29.48
N THR A 53 37.22 -23.33 29.45
CA THR A 53 37.31 -24.50 28.56
C THR A 53 36.32 -24.34 27.40
N GLY A 54 36.75 -23.64 26.36
CA GLY A 54 36.03 -23.45 25.11
C GLY A 54 36.89 -22.63 24.15
N ASN A 55 36.79 -22.88 22.85
CA ASN A 55 37.48 -22.06 21.85
C ASN A 55 36.99 -20.61 21.91
N GLN A 56 37.91 -19.68 21.64
CA GLN A 56 37.72 -18.23 21.60
C GLN A 56 38.51 -17.66 20.42
N ASP A 57 38.43 -16.34 20.22
CA ASP A 57 39.47 -15.34 19.88
C ASP A 57 38.91 -14.22 18.93
N ARG A 58 38.53 -12.99 19.37
CA ARG A 58 38.31 -11.68 18.61
C ARG A 58 37.11 -11.49 17.58
N LEU A 59 36.82 -10.38 16.83
CA LEU A 59 35.54 -10.26 16.02
C LEU A 59 35.37 -9.18 14.89
N ILE A 60 34.28 -9.27 14.07
CA ILE A 60 33.60 -8.19 13.26
C ILE A 60 32.12 -7.97 13.70
N TYR A 61 31.65 -6.72 13.77
CA TYR A 61 30.27 -6.34 14.12
C TYR A 61 29.58 -5.51 13.03
N GLY A 62 28.35 -5.86 12.66
CA GLY A 62 27.55 -5.08 11.72
C GLY A 62 28.11 -5.13 10.30
N ASN A 63 28.69 -4.02 9.85
CA ASN A 63 29.46 -3.90 8.61
C ASN A 63 30.96 -3.93 8.95
N ASP A 64 31.80 -4.37 8.01
CA ASP A 64 33.26 -4.25 8.18
C ASP A 64 33.68 -2.77 7.98
N ASP A 65 33.78 -2.03 9.09
CA ASP A 65 34.06 -0.58 9.11
C ASP A 65 35.57 -0.26 9.09
N ARG A 66 36.42 -1.28 8.90
CA ARG A 66 37.87 -1.13 8.84
C ARG A 66 38.31 -0.67 7.46
N ARG A 67 39.23 0.29 7.44
CA ARG A 67 39.76 0.89 6.20
C ARG A 67 41.27 0.96 6.23
N ASP A 68 41.90 0.81 5.07
CA ASP A 68 43.32 1.13 4.94
C ASP A 68 43.55 2.65 5.06
N VAL A 69 44.71 3.07 5.58
CA VAL A 69 45.00 4.50 5.79
C VAL A 69 44.85 5.33 4.50
N TYR A 70 45.15 4.77 3.32
CA TYR A 70 44.96 5.46 2.04
C TYR A 70 43.49 5.64 1.61
N GLU A 71 42.55 4.93 2.24
CA GLU A 71 41.12 4.92 1.91
C GLU A 71 40.31 5.88 2.78
N VAL A 72 40.95 6.50 3.78
CA VAL A 72 40.37 7.48 4.70
C VAL A 72 40.80 8.87 4.26
N THR A 73 39.83 9.73 3.93
CA THR A 73 40.09 11.12 3.52
C THR A 73 40.01 12.11 4.67
N ASP A 74 39.40 11.73 5.81
CA ASP A 74 39.22 12.57 7.00
C ASP A 74 40.59 13.00 7.60
N PRO A 75 40.96 14.29 7.54
CA PRO A 75 42.26 14.76 8.03
C PRO A 75 42.46 14.59 9.54
N PHE A 76 41.38 14.53 10.32
CA PHE A 76 41.46 14.31 11.76
C PHE A 76 41.77 12.84 12.06
N LEU A 77 41.09 11.88 11.41
CA LEU A 77 41.40 10.46 11.56
C LEU A 77 42.82 10.13 11.05
N LEU A 78 43.23 10.72 9.93
CA LEU A 78 44.61 10.64 9.43
C LEU A 78 45.62 11.24 10.42
N GLY A 79 45.28 12.35 11.08
CA GLY A 79 46.08 12.96 12.14
C GLY A 79 46.26 12.05 13.36
N LEU A 80 45.17 11.47 13.87
CA LEU A 80 45.22 10.48 14.96
C LEU A 80 46.07 9.26 14.56
N ALA A 81 45.93 8.77 13.33
CA ALA A 81 46.64 7.58 12.85
C ALA A 81 48.17 7.71 12.82
N GLN A 82 48.73 8.92 12.88
CA GLN A 82 50.18 9.14 12.97
C GLN A 82 50.79 8.58 14.26
N ALA A 83 50.02 8.50 15.34
CA ALA A 83 50.45 7.99 16.62
C ALA A 83 50.45 6.44 16.71
N GLY A 84 49.75 5.75 15.79
CA GLY A 84 49.63 4.29 15.78
C GLY A 84 50.87 3.59 15.23
N VAL A 85 51.30 2.52 15.91
CA VAL A 85 52.56 1.81 15.66
C VAL A 85 52.41 0.29 15.69
N ALA A 86 53.18 -0.43 14.88
CA ALA A 86 53.30 -1.88 14.94
C ALA A 86 54.35 -2.29 15.99
N VAL A 87 54.09 -3.37 16.73
CA VAL A 87 55.00 -3.94 17.74
C VAL A 87 55.55 -5.26 17.24
N CYS A 88 56.88 -5.33 17.10
CA CYS A 88 57.59 -6.45 16.49
C CYS A 88 58.85 -6.85 17.28
N ASP A 89 59.34 -8.07 17.04
CA ASP A 89 60.65 -8.50 17.52
C ASP A 89 61.76 -7.74 16.77
N VAL A 90 62.84 -7.37 17.45
CA VAL A 90 64.04 -6.77 16.81
C VAL A 90 64.63 -7.72 15.75
N SER A 91 64.41 -9.03 15.86
CA SER A 91 64.82 -10.01 14.85
C SER A 91 64.00 -9.98 13.54
N GLU A 92 62.87 -9.28 13.51
CA GLU A 92 62.12 -8.98 12.28
C GLU A 92 62.71 -7.79 11.50
N LEU A 93 63.76 -7.15 12.02
CA LEU A 93 64.36 -5.94 11.45
C LEU A 93 65.81 -6.17 11.03
N THR A 94 66.20 -5.61 9.88
CA THR A 94 67.59 -5.57 9.41
C THR A 94 68.04 -4.13 9.23
N ASP A 95 68.99 -3.66 10.03
CA ASP A 95 69.65 -2.35 9.83
C ASP A 95 70.54 -2.41 8.59
N ASN A 96 70.22 -1.58 7.59
CA ASN A 96 70.95 -1.52 6.32
C ASN A 96 72.21 -0.62 6.39
N GLY A 97 72.50 0.00 7.55
CA GLY A 97 73.68 0.83 7.80
C GLY A 97 73.71 2.15 7.03
N ASN A 98 72.59 2.51 6.37
CA ASN A 98 72.43 3.65 5.47
C ASN A 98 71.35 4.65 5.93
N GLY A 99 70.77 4.45 7.11
CA GLY A 99 69.60 5.20 7.61
C GLY A 99 68.23 4.58 7.26
N THR A 100 68.20 3.32 6.85
CA THR A 100 66.96 2.54 6.61
C THR A 100 67.01 1.16 7.28
N PHE A 101 65.83 0.59 7.53
CA PHE A 101 65.66 -0.79 7.95
C PHE A 101 64.86 -1.57 6.89
N THR A 102 65.28 -2.80 6.59
CA THR A 102 64.44 -3.78 5.91
C THR A 102 63.59 -4.52 6.94
N LEU A 103 62.30 -4.68 6.64
CA LEU A 103 61.30 -5.36 7.48
C LEU A 103 61.06 -6.78 6.94
N ASN A 104 61.20 -7.80 7.80
CA ASN A 104 61.06 -9.22 7.45
C ASN A 104 59.58 -9.66 7.32
N THR A 105 58.83 -9.02 6.43
CA THR A 105 57.38 -9.21 6.27
C THR A 105 57.00 -10.52 5.58
N GLY A 106 55.85 -11.11 5.96
CA GLY A 106 55.21 -12.22 5.24
C GLY A 106 53.76 -11.89 4.87
N ARG A 107 53.19 -12.49 3.80
CA ARG A 107 51.83 -12.16 3.33
C ARG A 107 50.71 -12.88 4.10
N TRP A 108 49.55 -12.24 4.24
CA TRP A 108 48.34 -12.83 4.81
C TRP A 108 47.59 -13.69 3.78
N THR A 109 48.17 -14.84 3.44
CA THR A 109 47.55 -15.84 2.54
C THR A 109 46.78 -16.93 3.29
N ALA A 110 46.56 -16.75 4.59
CA ALA A 110 45.75 -17.66 5.42
C ALA A 110 44.26 -17.32 5.33
N ALA A 111 43.92 -16.04 5.13
CA ALA A 111 42.57 -15.59 4.79
C ALA A 111 42.11 -16.18 3.44
N CYS A 112 40.79 -16.31 3.27
CA CYS A 112 40.22 -16.67 1.99
C CYS A 112 40.39 -15.54 0.96
N THR A 113 40.40 -15.87 -0.33
CA THR A 113 40.73 -14.93 -1.43
C THR A 113 39.73 -13.78 -1.60
N ASN A 114 38.61 -13.84 -0.92
CA ASN A 114 37.51 -12.87 -0.92
C ASN A 114 37.44 -12.01 0.35
N GLU A 115 38.31 -12.24 1.33
CA GLU A 115 38.36 -11.43 2.55
C GLU A 115 38.98 -10.05 2.26
N PRO A 116 38.50 -8.98 2.91
CA PRO A 116 39.17 -7.69 2.93
C PRO A 116 40.65 -7.85 3.31
N PHE A 117 41.54 -7.06 2.70
CA PHE A 117 42.99 -7.07 2.96
C PHE A 117 43.74 -8.39 2.69
N PHE A 118 43.11 -9.39 2.06
CA PHE A 118 43.77 -10.63 1.63
C PHE A 118 45.10 -10.36 0.91
N ASN A 119 46.12 -11.17 1.21
CA ASN A 119 47.46 -11.13 0.58
C ASN A 119 48.28 -9.84 0.81
N GLN A 120 47.83 -8.90 1.66
CA GLN A 120 48.67 -7.82 2.19
C GLN A 120 49.80 -8.37 3.10
N MET A 121 50.81 -7.55 3.41
CA MET A 121 51.93 -7.93 4.27
C MET A 121 51.55 -7.96 5.75
N ARG A 122 52.34 -8.67 6.54
CA ARG A 122 52.24 -8.78 8.00
C ARG A 122 53.60 -8.60 8.65
N LEU A 123 53.64 -7.90 9.79
CA LEU A 123 54.85 -7.60 10.57
C LEU A 123 54.52 -7.56 12.07
N GLY A 124 55.32 -8.22 12.90
CA GLY A 124 55.15 -8.19 14.35
C GLY A 124 54.06 -9.11 14.89
N PHE A 125 53.60 -8.78 16.10
CA PHE A 125 52.65 -9.59 16.88
C PHE A 125 51.56 -8.75 17.57
N CYS A 126 51.76 -7.44 17.77
CA CYS A 126 50.81 -6.53 18.44
C CYS A 126 50.83 -5.11 17.84
N SER A 127 49.94 -4.25 18.35
CA SER A 127 49.82 -2.82 18.05
C SER A 127 50.22 -1.96 19.26
N GLY A 128 50.44 -0.66 19.03
CA GLY A 128 50.69 0.30 20.10
C GLY A 128 50.42 1.74 19.66
N PHE A 129 50.64 2.71 20.54
CA PHE A 129 50.40 4.13 20.25
C PHE A 129 51.25 5.12 21.07
N LEU A 130 51.53 6.30 20.48
CA LEU A 130 52.36 7.36 21.06
C LEU A 130 51.60 8.26 22.06
N VAL A 131 52.05 8.32 23.31
CA VAL A 131 51.44 9.09 24.42
C VAL A 131 52.37 10.11 25.09
N GLY A 132 53.63 10.15 24.68
CA GLY A 132 54.60 11.18 25.07
C GLY A 132 55.70 11.27 24.02
N THR A 133 56.59 12.24 24.14
CA THR A 133 57.68 12.45 23.16
C THR A 133 58.57 11.23 22.97
N ASP A 134 58.75 10.41 24.01
CA ASP A 134 59.51 9.15 23.99
C ASP A 134 58.75 7.98 24.65
N LEU A 135 57.41 8.06 24.73
CA LEU A 135 56.55 7.09 25.42
C LEU A 135 55.47 6.49 24.50
N ILE A 136 55.45 5.17 24.41
CA ILE A 136 54.50 4.36 23.64
C ILE A 136 53.72 3.44 24.60
N VAL A 137 52.45 3.20 24.33
CA VAL A 137 51.59 2.27 25.08
C VAL A 137 51.21 1.08 24.20
N THR A 138 51.08 -0.09 24.82
CA THR A 138 50.64 -1.37 24.24
C THR A 138 49.95 -2.20 25.33
N ALA A 139 49.30 -3.31 24.99
CA ALA A 139 48.74 -4.24 25.97
C ALA A 139 49.85 -4.93 26.78
N GLY A 140 49.54 -5.32 28.01
CA GLY A 140 50.46 -5.92 28.98
C GLY A 140 50.86 -7.35 28.62
N HIS A 141 50.02 -8.09 27.90
CA HIS A 141 50.36 -9.40 27.36
C HIS A 141 51.30 -9.35 26.14
N CYS A 142 51.39 -8.20 25.44
CA CYS A 142 52.27 -8.02 24.28
C CYS A 142 53.73 -7.79 24.68
N VAL A 143 53.98 -6.97 25.71
CA VAL A 143 55.33 -6.56 26.11
C VAL A 143 55.47 -6.71 27.62
N SER A 144 56.49 -7.45 28.06
CA SER A 144 56.82 -7.60 29.47
C SER A 144 58.12 -6.85 29.82
N PRO A 145 58.39 -6.60 31.13
CA PRO A 145 59.69 -6.08 31.58
C PRO A 145 60.92 -6.94 31.21
N SER A 146 60.70 -8.15 30.68
CA SER A 146 61.74 -9.08 30.25
C SER A 146 62.25 -8.80 28.83
N ASP A 147 61.43 -8.18 27.99
CA ASP A 147 61.67 -8.02 26.54
C ASP A 147 62.40 -6.70 26.19
N VAL A 148 62.94 -6.00 27.20
CA VAL A 148 63.68 -4.74 27.04
C VAL A 148 64.97 -4.99 26.26
N GLY A 149 65.07 -4.37 25.08
CA GLY A 149 66.14 -4.60 24.10
C GLY A 149 65.81 -5.59 22.98
N ASP A 150 64.75 -6.41 23.15
CA ASP A 150 64.30 -7.39 22.15
C ASP A 150 63.07 -6.90 21.34
N ILE A 151 62.37 -5.85 21.79
CA ILE A 151 61.19 -5.27 21.10
C ILE A 151 61.52 -3.97 20.35
N ALA A 152 60.92 -3.83 19.17
CA ALA A 152 60.90 -2.60 18.38
C ALA A 152 59.47 -2.16 18.01
N PHE A 153 59.34 -0.86 17.80
CA PHE A 153 58.12 -0.17 17.40
C PHE A 153 58.33 0.45 16.01
N VAL A 154 57.50 0.06 15.04
CA VAL A 154 57.61 0.48 13.63
C VAL A 154 56.40 1.31 13.22
N PHE A 155 56.61 2.60 12.98
CA PHE A 155 55.59 3.54 12.52
C PHE A 155 55.48 3.56 10.98
N GLN A 156 54.33 4.01 10.46
CA GLN A 156 54.04 4.06 9.02
C GLN A 156 54.17 2.69 8.32
N PHE A 157 53.91 1.59 9.02
CA PHE A 157 53.62 0.30 8.40
C PHE A 157 52.18 0.32 7.86
N ASP A 158 51.96 1.16 6.85
CA ASP A 158 50.65 1.61 6.39
C ASP A 158 50.55 1.30 4.88
N GLN A 159 49.42 0.76 4.40
CA GLN A 159 49.23 0.49 2.97
C GLN A 159 49.10 1.82 2.20
N GLN A 160 49.76 1.93 1.05
CA GLN A 160 49.91 3.18 0.29
C GLN A 160 49.06 3.19 -1.00
N GLY A 161 47.95 2.45 -1.01
CA GLY A 161 47.05 2.29 -2.16
C GLY A 161 46.78 0.84 -2.57
N PRO A 162 45.89 0.60 -3.54
CA PRO A 162 45.51 -0.74 -4.01
C PRO A 162 46.71 -1.46 -4.65
N GLY A 163 47.39 -2.31 -3.88
CA GLY A 163 48.63 -2.95 -4.32
C GLY A 163 49.82 -1.99 -4.41
N THR A 164 49.89 -0.94 -3.59
CA THR A 164 51.05 -0.05 -3.40
C THR A 164 51.42 0.11 -1.92
N GLY A 165 52.71 0.27 -1.59
CA GLY A 165 53.21 0.18 -0.21
C GLY A 165 53.56 -1.26 0.18
N PRO A 166 53.50 -1.65 1.48
CA PRO A 166 53.94 -2.97 1.93
C PRO A 166 53.37 -4.15 1.12
N GLY A 167 52.08 -4.12 0.75
CA GLY A 167 51.46 -5.15 -0.08
C GLY A 167 52.03 -5.31 -1.51
N ALA A 168 52.90 -4.40 -1.98
CA ALA A 168 53.39 -4.34 -3.35
C ALA A 168 54.82 -4.83 -3.52
N ASP A 169 55.73 -4.31 -2.70
CA ASP A 169 57.16 -4.45 -2.90
C ASP A 169 57.67 -5.86 -2.55
N PRO A 170 58.75 -6.34 -3.19
CA PRO A 170 59.39 -7.61 -2.85
C PRO A 170 60.18 -7.55 -1.54
N GLU A 171 60.47 -6.35 -1.03
CA GLU A 171 61.21 -6.06 0.19
C GLU A 171 60.69 -4.73 0.75
N VAL A 172 60.22 -4.71 2.00
CA VAL A 172 59.64 -3.51 2.62
C VAL A 172 60.74 -2.76 3.39
N ILE A 173 61.11 -1.58 2.91
CA ILE A 173 62.20 -0.77 3.47
C ILE A 173 61.64 0.54 4.03
N VAL A 174 61.97 0.87 5.29
CA VAL A 174 61.52 2.09 5.97
C VAL A 174 62.69 2.95 6.46
N PRO A 175 62.54 4.29 6.58
CA PRO A 175 63.53 5.16 7.22
C PRO A 175 63.78 4.76 8.68
N ALA A 176 65.00 5.01 9.17
CA ALA A 176 65.32 4.82 10.59
C ALA A 176 64.42 5.66 11.51
N ASP A 177 63.95 6.83 11.08
CA ASP A 177 63.01 7.71 11.81
C ASP A 177 61.58 7.13 11.97
N ASN A 178 61.36 5.92 11.47
CA ASN A 178 60.14 5.13 11.69
C ASN A 178 60.34 3.99 12.71
N VAL A 179 61.58 3.67 13.10
CA VAL A 179 61.95 2.49 13.90
C VAL A 179 62.54 2.90 15.26
N TYR A 180 61.93 2.43 16.35
CA TYR A 180 62.28 2.80 17.72
C TYR A 180 62.39 1.56 18.61
N PHE A 181 63.32 1.54 19.56
CA PHE A 181 63.66 0.36 20.35
C PHE A 181 63.26 0.50 21.82
N LEU A 182 62.71 -0.56 22.41
CA LEU A 182 62.31 -0.58 23.82
C LEU A 182 63.53 -0.49 24.75
N THR A 183 63.67 0.61 25.50
CA THR A 183 64.78 0.81 26.46
C THR A 183 64.36 0.69 27.92
N GLN A 184 63.08 0.90 28.23
CA GLN A 184 62.53 0.76 29.58
C GLN A 184 61.03 0.47 29.51
N VAL A 185 60.56 -0.51 30.29
CA VAL A 185 59.15 -0.54 30.72
C VAL A 185 58.99 0.40 31.92
N VAL A 186 58.11 1.39 31.79
CA VAL A 186 57.84 2.44 32.77
C VAL A 186 56.77 2.00 33.76
N ASP A 187 55.73 1.32 33.28
CA ASP A 187 54.67 0.70 34.07
C ASP A 187 54.08 -0.51 33.32
N HIS A 188 53.55 -1.51 34.05
CA HIS A 188 53.04 -2.77 33.49
C HIS A 188 51.99 -3.43 34.39
N ALA A 189 50.90 -3.90 33.79
CA ALA A 189 49.90 -4.74 34.46
C ALA A 189 49.41 -5.88 33.55
N LEU A 190 49.09 -7.02 34.17
CA LEU A 190 48.52 -8.21 33.52
C LEU A 190 47.65 -9.02 34.53
N ALA A 191 46.91 -8.29 35.38
CA ALA A 191 46.21 -8.86 36.53
C ALA A 191 45.02 -7.97 36.96
N GLY A 192 44.03 -8.55 37.64
CA GLY A 192 42.90 -7.80 38.20
C GLY A 192 41.89 -7.23 37.18
N GLY A 193 42.13 -7.42 35.88
CA GLY A 193 41.40 -6.77 34.78
C GLY A 193 42.20 -5.66 34.09
N GLU A 194 43.43 -5.37 34.55
CA GLU A 194 44.36 -4.44 33.90
C GLU A 194 45.36 -5.22 33.03
N ASP A 195 45.54 -4.77 31.79
CA ASP A 195 46.38 -5.41 30.76
C ASP A 195 47.06 -4.33 29.89
N HIS A 196 48.08 -3.68 30.44
CA HIS A 196 48.77 -2.54 29.82
C HIS A 196 50.29 -2.57 30.02
N CYS A 197 51.02 -1.91 29.13
CA CYS A 197 52.45 -1.66 29.24
C CYS A 197 52.79 -0.25 28.73
N VAL A 198 53.32 0.61 29.62
CA VAL A 198 53.85 1.93 29.24
C VAL A 198 55.35 1.76 28.96
N CYS A 199 55.73 1.98 27.71
CA CYS A 199 57.08 1.75 27.18
C CYS A 199 57.81 3.07 26.92
N ARG A 200 59.10 3.14 27.25
CA ARG A 200 60.01 4.21 26.80
C ARG A 200 60.93 3.69 25.69
N VAL A 201 61.08 4.50 24.64
CA VAL A 201 61.93 4.20 23.49
C VAL A 201 63.34 4.81 23.61
N ASP A 202 64.22 4.53 22.65
CA ASP A 202 65.63 4.93 22.64
C ASP A 202 65.88 6.42 22.42
N ARG A 203 64.91 7.12 21.81
CA ARG A 203 64.98 8.55 21.46
C ARG A 203 63.58 9.10 21.28
N ALA A 204 63.44 10.43 21.28
CA ALA A 204 62.16 11.09 21.00
C ALA A 204 61.68 10.75 19.58
N VAL A 205 60.37 10.50 19.44
CA VAL A 205 59.73 10.13 18.18
C VAL A 205 59.58 11.36 17.29
N ALA A 206 60.15 11.29 16.08
CA ALA A 206 60.17 12.40 15.15
C ALA A 206 58.89 12.45 14.28
N GLY A 207 58.45 13.67 13.96
CA GLY A 207 57.42 13.95 12.95
C GLY A 207 56.03 13.39 13.26
N ARG A 208 55.69 13.13 14.53
CA ARG A 208 54.44 12.52 14.97
C ARG A 208 53.94 13.17 16.26
N THR A 209 52.64 13.35 16.38
CA THR A 209 52.00 14.02 17.52
C THR A 209 51.57 12.99 18.57
N PRO A 210 52.07 13.05 19.82
CA PRO A 210 51.54 12.24 20.91
C PRO A 210 50.08 12.63 21.23
N LEU A 211 49.26 11.63 21.56
CA LEU A 211 47.82 11.82 21.77
C LEU A 211 47.41 11.81 23.25
N PRO A 212 46.44 12.66 23.66
CA PRO A 212 46.00 12.75 25.04
C PRO A 212 45.20 11.50 25.45
N VAL A 213 45.38 11.08 26.69
CA VAL A 213 44.67 9.94 27.31
C VAL A 213 43.63 10.42 28.31
N ARG A 214 42.53 9.68 28.52
CA ARG A 214 41.59 9.97 29.61
C ARG A 214 42.28 9.77 30.96
N ARG A 215 42.23 10.79 31.81
CA ARG A 215 42.88 10.82 33.14
C ARG A 215 41.89 10.66 34.29
N THR A 216 40.60 10.97 34.07
CA THR A 216 39.54 10.96 35.09
C THR A 216 38.18 10.63 34.48
N GLY A 217 37.23 10.18 35.32
CA GLY A 217 35.89 9.77 34.89
C GLY A 217 35.87 8.45 34.13
N SER A 218 34.75 8.17 33.46
CA SER A 218 34.54 6.99 32.62
C SER A 218 33.95 7.42 31.26
N VAL A 219 34.02 6.55 30.27
CA VAL A 219 33.16 6.61 29.08
C VAL A 219 31.69 6.33 29.42
N THR A 220 30.79 6.77 28.56
CA THR A 220 29.34 6.53 28.59
C THR A 220 28.98 5.45 27.56
N ASN A 221 27.95 4.65 27.81
CA ASN A 221 27.42 3.76 26.77
C ASN A 221 26.85 4.61 25.62
N GLY A 222 27.16 4.27 24.36
CA GLY A 222 26.87 5.08 23.18
C GLY A 222 27.88 6.21 22.90
N ASP A 223 28.98 6.33 23.66
CA ASP A 223 30.10 7.18 23.23
C ASP A 223 30.71 6.60 21.94
N PRO A 224 30.82 7.38 20.84
CA PRO A 224 31.35 6.89 19.57
C PRO A 224 32.87 6.76 19.62
N LEU A 225 33.40 5.70 19.01
CA LEU A 225 34.81 5.32 19.06
C LEU A 225 35.46 5.32 17.68
N VAL A 226 36.78 5.29 17.71
CA VAL A 226 37.63 4.91 16.58
C VAL A 226 38.76 4.05 17.14
N MET A 227 38.98 2.88 16.54
CA MET A 227 40.14 2.04 16.83
C MET A 227 41.17 2.18 15.72
N ILE A 228 42.45 2.34 16.09
CA ILE A 228 43.55 2.46 15.13
C ILE A 228 44.67 1.50 15.53
N GLY A 229 44.98 0.56 14.65
CA GLY A 229 45.77 -0.63 14.96
C GLY A 229 46.17 -1.48 13.76
N HIS A 230 46.76 -2.63 14.04
CA HIS A 230 47.27 -3.61 13.07
C HIS A 230 46.52 -4.96 13.20
N PRO A 231 45.29 -5.07 12.66
CA PRO A 231 44.48 -6.29 12.79
C PRO A 231 45.14 -7.45 12.07
N ALA A 232 45.20 -8.63 12.68
CA ALA A 232 46.00 -9.76 12.19
C ALA A 232 47.48 -9.41 11.90
N VAL A 233 48.00 -8.32 12.47
CA VAL A 233 49.29 -7.67 12.20
C VAL A 233 49.52 -7.23 10.74
N LEU A 234 48.43 -6.88 10.04
CA LEU A 234 48.40 -6.26 8.72
C LEU A 234 48.97 -4.82 8.74
N PRO A 235 49.09 -4.12 7.58
CA PRO A 235 49.33 -2.68 7.59
C PRO A 235 48.18 -1.97 8.33
N LYS A 236 48.48 -0.83 8.94
CA LYS A 236 47.58 -0.14 9.86
C LYS A 236 46.19 0.09 9.26
N LYS A 237 45.16 -0.18 10.04
CA LYS A 237 43.76 0.13 9.72
C LYS A 237 43.23 1.22 10.64
N ILE A 238 42.22 1.93 10.14
CA ILE A 238 41.36 2.82 10.90
C ILE A 238 39.96 2.18 10.87
N GLU A 239 39.36 1.97 12.03
CA GLU A 239 38.01 1.48 12.23
C GLU A 239 37.26 2.58 12.98
N ALA A 240 36.12 3.05 12.45
CA ALA A 240 35.45 4.26 12.96
C ALA A 240 33.93 4.10 13.17
N GLY A 241 33.41 2.88 13.18
CA GLY A 241 32.00 2.54 13.41
C GLY A 241 31.68 2.15 14.86
N GLY A 242 32.68 1.66 15.61
CA GLY A 242 32.49 1.17 16.97
C GLY A 242 31.96 2.21 17.97
N GLU A 243 31.23 1.73 18.98
CA GLU A 243 30.70 2.50 20.11
C GLU A 243 30.89 1.75 21.44
N VAL A 244 30.81 2.47 22.56
CA VAL A 244 30.84 1.86 23.90
C VAL A 244 29.52 1.13 24.18
N LYS A 245 29.54 -0.20 24.18
CA LYS A 245 28.36 -1.04 24.48
C LYS A 245 28.16 -1.23 25.99
N ASP A 246 29.24 -1.34 26.77
CA ASP A 246 29.17 -1.28 28.24
C ASP A 246 30.41 -0.61 28.85
N SER A 247 30.20 0.58 29.42
CA SER A 247 31.21 1.34 30.18
C SER A 247 31.79 0.57 31.39
N ASN A 248 31.13 -0.50 31.86
CA ASN A 248 31.50 -1.34 33.00
C ASN A 248 31.86 -0.56 34.29
N GLY A 249 31.31 0.66 34.43
CA GLY A 249 31.43 1.52 35.61
C GLY A 249 32.87 1.72 36.12
N THR A 250 33.12 1.23 37.33
CA THR A 250 34.39 1.41 38.08
C THR A 250 35.40 0.27 37.90
N THR A 251 35.18 -0.66 36.98
CA THR A 251 36.18 -1.66 36.59
C THR A 251 37.30 -1.00 35.76
N PRO A 252 38.50 -1.61 35.66
CA PRO A 252 39.61 -1.09 34.86
C PRO A 252 39.41 -1.17 33.34
N TYR A 253 38.32 -1.75 32.83
CA TYR A 253 38.04 -1.86 31.40
C TYR A 253 36.63 -1.36 31.04
N PHE A 254 36.36 -1.21 29.74
CA PHE A 254 35.01 -1.10 29.17
C PHE A 254 34.87 -2.06 27.97
N MET A 255 33.67 -2.10 27.39
CA MET A 255 33.31 -3.00 26.28
C MET A 255 32.75 -2.24 25.07
N ALA A 256 33.08 -2.68 23.86
CA ALA A 256 32.69 -2.06 22.59
C ALA A 256 32.51 -3.06 21.43
N ASN A 257 31.87 -2.62 20.34
CA ASN A 257 31.74 -3.33 19.05
C ASN A 257 32.79 -2.86 18.02
N VAL A 258 34.06 -2.75 18.43
CA VAL A 258 35.16 -2.38 17.52
C VAL A 258 35.59 -3.61 16.70
N ASP A 259 35.81 -3.47 15.38
CA ASP A 259 36.18 -4.59 14.50
C ASP A 259 37.64 -5.03 14.73
N ALA A 260 37.80 -6.01 15.61
CA ALA A 260 39.06 -6.36 16.22
C ALA A 260 39.54 -7.76 15.84
N TYR A 261 40.62 -7.85 15.08
CA TYR A 261 41.42 -9.08 15.01
C TYR A 261 42.64 -8.96 15.94
N GLY A 262 43.05 -10.06 16.59
CA GLY A 262 44.30 -10.12 17.36
C GLY A 262 45.51 -9.77 16.50
N GLY A 263 46.49 -9.11 17.10
CA GLY A 263 47.34 -8.13 16.41
C GLY A 263 46.89 -6.70 16.70
N ASN A 264 45.58 -6.43 16.78
CA ASN A 264 45.06 -5.20 17.39
C ASN A 264 45.28 -5.14 18.91
N SER A 265 45.72 -6.22 19.57
CA SER A 265 46.16 -6.15 20.97
C SER A 265 47.16 -5.00 21.16
N GLY A 266 46.85 -4.04 22.02
CA GLY A 266 47.65 -2.83 22.20
C GLY A 266 47.23 -1.60 21.38
N SER A 267 46.24 -1.73 20.50
CA SER A 267 45.71 -0.61 19.70
C SER A 267 45.10 0.48 20.56
N MET A 268 45.21 1.73 20.10
CA MET A 268 44.46 2.84 20.69
C MET A 268 43.00 2.75 20.29
N VAL A 269 42.12 2.84 21.28
CA VAL A 269 40.69 3.06 21.11
C VAL A 269 40.40 4.46 21.64
N LEU A 270 39.99 5.36 20.77
CA LEU A 270 39.76 6.77 21.04
C LEU A 270 38.28 7.12 20.96
N ASN A 271 37.84 8.11 21.71
CA ASN A 271 36.53 8.72 21.50
C ASN A 271 36.57 9.56 20.21
N ARG A 272 35.76 9.17 19.20
CA ARG A 272 35.79 9.74 17.84
C ARG A 272 35.49 11.24 17.84
N THR A 273 34.69 11.73 18.78
CA THR A 273 34.33 13.15 18.90
C THR A 273 35.44 14.03 19.50
N THR A 274 36.34 13.49 20.33
CA THR A 274 37.32 14.29 21.10
C THR A 274 38.79 13.98 20.79
N GLY A 275 39.08 12.86 20.13
CA GLY A 275 40.46 12.43 19.86
C GLY A 275 41.25 12.06 21.12
N VAL A 276 40.57 11.89 22.26
CA VAL A 276 41.14 11.39 23.51
C VAL A 276 41.16 9.86 23.46
N ILE A 277 42.30 9.27 23.79
CA ILE A 277 42.43 7.82 23.94
C ILE A 277 41.69 7.41 25.21
N GLU A 278 40.70 6.53 25.05
CA GLU A 278 39.86 6.00 26.12
C GLU A 278 40.47 4.73 26.71
N GLY A 279 41.14 3.93 25.88
CA GLY A 279 41.85 2.74 26.33
C GLY A 279 42.64 2.01 25.27
N ILE A 280 43.07 0.82 25.67
CA ILE A 280 43.84 -0.14 24.88
C ILE A 280 42.94 -1.33 24.56
N LEU A 281 42.82 -1.76 23.30
CA LEU A 281 42.18 -3.06 23.01
C LEU A 281 43.04 -4.20 23.61
N VAL A 282 42.40 -5.10 24.38
CA VAL A 282 43.12 -6.20 25.07
C VAL A 282 42.57 -7.62 24.81
N ARG A 283 41.30 -7.81 24.44
CA ARG A 283 40.73 -9.14 24.05
C ARG A 283 39.28 -9.03 23.52
N GLY A 284 38.72 -10.13 23.03
CA GLY A 284 37.30 -10.26 22.68
C GLY A 284 36.93 -11.61 22.02
N ASN A 285 35.92 -11.64 21.13
CA ASN A 285 35.04 -12.82 20.88
C ASN A 285 35.60 -14.05 20.12
N GLN A 286 35.22 -14.35 18.86
CA GLN A 286 35.82 -15.43 18.04
C GLN A 286 35.96 -15.22 16.49
N ASP A 287 36.94 -14.47 15.99
CA ASP A 287 37.90 -15.02 15.00
C ASP A 287 37.37 -15.31 13.61
N TYR A 288 37.82 -16.47 13.16
CA TYR A 288 37.66 -16.91 11.80
C TYR A 288 36.85 -18.19 11.80
N VAL A 289 35.73 -18.17 11.09
CA VAL A 289 35.07 -19.42 10.74
C VAL A 289 35.86 -20.11 9.65
N SER A 290 35.87 -21.45 9.66
CA SER A 290 36.63 -22.23 8.69
C SER A 290 35.97 -22.16 7.31
N GLY A 291 36.66 -21.52 6.36
CA GLY A 291 36.18 -21.30 5.00
C GLY A 291 36.43 -22.48 4.05
N PRO A 292 35.99 -22.34 2.78
CA PRO A 292 36.19 -23.35 1.74
C PRO A 292 37.67 -23.74 1.58
N GLY A 293 38.00 -24.98 1.91
CA GLY A 293 39.39 -25.47 1.86
C GLY A 293 40.25 -25.20 3.10
N GLY A 294 39.66 -24.64 4.18
CA GLY A 294 40.36 -24.38 5.45
C GLY A 294 41.11 -23.04 5.51
N CYS A 295 40.81 -22.11 4.60
CA CYS A 295 41.18 -20.71 4.76
C CYS A 295 40.33 -20.02 5.84
N LEU A 296 40.80 -18.88 6.34
CA LEU A 296 40.14 -18.09 7.37
C LEU A 296 39.10 -17.15 6.72
N LEU A 297 37.83 -17.25 7.12
CA LEU A 297 36.78 -16.27 6.81
C LEU A 297 36.45 -15.44 8.06
N SER A 298 36.14 -14.16 7.91
CA SER A 298 35.65 -13.33 9.03
C SER A 298 34.43 -13.95 9.72
N ASN A 299 34.44 -14.03 11.05
CA ASN A 299 33.22 -14.23 11.82
C ASN A 299 32.46 -12.89 11.95
N GLN A 300 31.13 -12.94 11.93
CA GLN A 300 30.26 -11.75 11.93
C GLN A 300 29.20 -11.85 13.02
N CYS A 301 28.95 -10.73 13.70
CA CYS A 301 27.87 -10.56 14.67
C CYS A 301 27.07 -9.29 14.36
N PRO A 302 25.77 -9.21 14.71
CA PRO A 302 25.00 -7.98 14.57
C PRO A 302 25.43 -6.92 15.59
N ASP A 303 25.12 -5.64 15.36
CA ASP A 303 25.38 -4.54 16.32
C ASP A 303 24.58 -4.60 17.63
N SER A 304 23.56 -5.46 17.69
CA SER A 304 22.89 -5.87 18.92
C SER A 304 23.76 -6.80 19.79
N GLY A 305 24.82 -7.36 19.21
CA GLY A 305 25.89 -8.07 19.91
C GLY A 305 25.97 -9.58 19.65
N CYS A 306 27.04 -10.13 20.21
CA CYS A 306 27.30 -11.56 20.30
C CYS A 306 27.35 -11.96 21.80
N PRO A 307 27.80 -13.18 22.20
CA PRO A 307 27.78 -13.59 23.61
C PRO A 307 28.51 -12.65 24.57
N THR A 308 29.49 -11.91 24.07
CA THR A 308 30.24 -10.83 24.76
C THR A 308 30.61 -9.74 23.75
N TRP A 309 31.40 -8.76 24.19
CA TRP A 309 31.95 -7.66 23.39
C TRP A 309 33.49 -7.68 23.44
N GLU A 310 34.16 -6.85 22.64
CA GLU A 310 35.59 -6.62 22.81
C GLU A 310 35.84 -5.83 24.10
N GLU A 311 36.95 -6.12 24.80
CA GLU A 311 37.34 -5.52 26.07
C GLU A 311 38.50 -4.54 25.87
N ILE A 312 38.35 -3.33 26.42
CA ILE A 312 39.27 -2.21 26.28
C ILE A 312 39.73 -1.76 27.68
N SER A 313 41.02 -1.92 27.99
CA SER A 313 41.62 -1.45 29.25
C SER A 313 41.69 0.07 29.29
N LYS A 314 41.03 0.70 30.28
CA LYS A 314 40.89 2.17 30.42
C LYS A 314 42.23 2.84 30.68
N THR A 315 42.50 3.95 29.99
CA THR A 315 43.75 4.72 30.22
C THR A 315 43.87 5.26 31.64
N THR A 316 42.77 5.41 32.37
CA THR A 316 42.75 5.94 33.74
C THR A 316 43.60 5.14 34.74
N SER A 317 43.84 3.85 34.49
CA SER A 317 44.70 3.01 35.34
C SER A 317 46.19 3.39 35.26
N PHE A 318 46.66 3.90 34.12
CA PHE A 318 48.07 4.19 33.86
C PHE A 318 48.37 5.64 33.45
N ALA A 319 47.35 6.49 33.34
CA ALA A 319 47.48 7.91 32.95
C ALA A 319 48.42 8.72 33.86
N SER A 320 48.67 8.29 35.10
CA SER A 320 49.64 8.87 36.03
C SER A 320 51.10 8.77 35.56
N PHE A 321 51.42 7.80 34.69
CA PHE A 321 52.74 7.59 34.10
C PHE A 321 52.92 8.32 32.75
N ILE A 322 51.87 8.96 32.25
CA ILE A 322 51.80 9.63 30.95
C ILE A 322 51.79 11.16 31.15
N PRO A 323 52.53 11.96 30.35
CA PRO A 323 52.50 13.42 30.41
C PRO A 323 51.09 14.03 30.27
N GLU A 324 50.90 15.24 30.80
CA GLU A 324 49.72 16.07 30.50
C GLU A 324 49.94 16.77 29.15
N LEU A 325 49.26 16.30 28.09
CA LEU A 325 49.47 16.76 26.72
C LEU A 325 48.60 17.97 26.34
N GLY A 326 48.87 19.12 26.98
CA GLY A 326 48.54 20.43 26.41
C GLY A 326 47.06 20.74 26.17
N LEU A 327 46.80 21.51 25.11
CA LEU A 327 45.50 22.08 24.75
C LEU A 327 44.57 21.06 24.05
N GLN A 328 43.27 21.32 24.14
CA GLN A 328 42.22 20.64 23.38
C GLN A 328 41.46 21.68 22.56
N PHE A 329 40.97 21.28 21.38
CA PHE A 329 40.23 22.13 20.45
C PHE A 329 38.88 21.46 20.13
N THR A 330 37.80 22.24 19.99
CA THR A 330 36.48 21.76 19.53
C THR A 330 35.79 22.79 18.64
N PRO A 331 35.21 22.42 17.49
CA PRO A 331 35.21 21.08 16.88
C PRO A 331 36.60 20.66 16.38
N ASN A 332 36.76 19.35 16.24
CA ASN A 332 37.96 18.64 15.81
C ASN A 332 37.51 17.48 14.92
N GLY A 333 37.90 17.46 13.66
CA GLY A 333 37.20 16.67 12.64
C GLY A 333 36.94 17.49 11.37
N SER A 334 35.69 17.49 10.91
CA SER A 334 35.22 18.33 9.82
C SER A 334 33.98 19.15 10.21
N ILE A 335 33.68 20.18 9.42
CA ILE A 335 32.43 20.94 9.45
C ILE A 335 31.95 21.16 8.01
N THR A 336 30.68 20.88 7.74
CA THR A 336 30.10 20.99 6.39
C THR A 336 29.04 22.08 6.36
N HIS A 337 29.22 23.02 5.43
CA HIS A 337 28.31 24.12 5.14
C HIS A 337 27.60 23.80 3.83
N ILE A 338 26.27 23.76 3.84
CA ILE A 338 25.40 23.35 2.74
C ILE A 338 24.44 24.49 2.43
N GLY A 339 24.26 24.83 1.16
CA GLY A 339 23.32 25.88 0.77
C GLY A 339 23.10 26.01 -0.73
N THR A 340 22.06 26.75 -1.10
CA THR A 340 21.73 26.95 -2.52
C THR A 340 22.70 27.92 -3.20
N VAL A 341 22.71 27.97 -4.54
CA VAL A 341 23.52 28.95 -5.29
C VAL A 341 23.02 30.37 -4.97
N GLY A 342 23.79 31.10 -4.15
CA GLY A 342 23.41 32.40 -3.58
C GLY A 342 23.24 32.42 -2.06
N GLY A 343 23.27 31.26 -1.40
CA GLY A 343 23.00 31.10 0.04
C GLY A 343 21.50 31.12 0.37
N PRO A 344 21.14 31.17 1.67
CA PRO A 344 22.03 31.05 2.83
C PRO A 344 22.65 29.65 2.94
N PHE A 345 23.67 29.50 3.78
CA PHE A 345 24.29 28.22 4.14
C PHE A 345 24.05 27.89 5.62
N ASN A 346 24.07 26.62 6.01
CA ASN A 346 24.16 26.28 7.43
C ASN A 346 25.55 26.63 7.99
N ASP A 347 25.58 27.00 9.27
CA ASP A 347 26.81 27.25 10.04
C ASP A 347 27.79 28.25 9.40
N GLU A 348 27.27 29.27 8.69
CA GLU A 348 28.05 30.40 8.12
C GLU A 348 28.99 31.07 9.14
N THR A 349 28.76 30.87 10.44
CA THR A 349 29.68 31.23 11.52
C THR A 349 29.64 30.17 12.62
N PHE A 350 30.81 29.66 13.02
CA PHE A 350 31.00 28.67 14.08
C PHE A 350 32.08 29.12 15.08
N GLN A 351 32.22 28.39 16.20
CA GLN A 351 33.23 28.65 17.23
C GLN A 351 34.24 27.52 17.31
N ILE A 352 35.52 27.85 17.18
CA ILE A 352 36.64 26.98 17.55
C ILE A 352 36.98 27.32 19.01
N ASN A 353 36.54 26.47 19.93
CA ASN A 353 36.82 26.59 21.35
C ASN A 353 38.14 25.90 21.68
N ILE A 354 38.91 26.48 22.60
CA ILE A 354 40.22 25.98 23.02
C ILE A 354 40.18 25.85 24.55
N SER A 355 40.46 24.67 25.09
CA SER A 355 40.58 24.45 26.54
C SER A 355 42.00 24.02 26.90
N ASN A 356 42.44 24.42 28.09
CA ASN A 356 43.70 23.97 28.69
C ASN A 356 43.41 23.10 29.92
N PRO A 357 43.32 21.77 29.77
CA PRO A 357 43.14 20.85 30.90
C PRO A 357 44.37 20.74 31.80
N THR A 358 45.54 21.28 31.41
CA THR A 358 46.78 21.16 32.18
C THR A 358 46.87 22.20 33.30
N SER A 359 47.83 21.99 34.21
CA SER A 359 48.11 22.91 35.32
C SER A 359 48.91 24.17 34.94
N ASN A 360 49.46 24.28 33.72
CA ASN A 360 50.33 25.39 33.28
C ASN A 360 49.71 26.15 32.10
N PRO A 361 50.02 27.45 31.88
CA PRO A 361 49.64 28.13 30.66
C PRO A 361 50.22 27.46 29.41
N ALA A 362 49.46 27.46 28.31
CA ALA A 362 49.89 26.95 27.02
C ALA A 362 49.40 27.87 25.88
N ASP A 363 50.28 28.06 24.90
CA ASP A 363 50.11 28.97 23.77
C ASP A 363 49.55 28.24 22.54
N TYR A 364 48.73 28.92 21.75
CA TYR A 364 48.12 28.40 20.53
C TYR A 364 48.34 29.28 19.31
N SER A 365 48.21 28.67 18.13
CA SER A 365 48.09 29.32 16.83
C SER A 365 46.99 28.61 16.04
N VAL A 366 46.00 29.33 15.53
CA VAL A 366 44.99 28.79 14.62
C VAL A 366 45.10 29.52 13.30
N SER A 367 45.24 28.79 12.20
CA SER A 367 45.55 29.32 10.87
C SER A 367 44.77 28.59 9.77
N ILE A 368 44.77 29.13 8.56
CA ILE A 368 44.18 28.51 7.38
C ILE A 368 45.32 28.08 6.46
N ASP A 369 45.32 26.82 6.01
CA ASP A 369 46.35 26.32 5.12
C ASP A 369 46.21 26.91 3.71
N MET A 370 47.36 27.16 3.06
CA MET A 370 47.44 27.90 1.79
C MET A 370 47.07 27.03 0.56
N GLY A 371 45.85 26.50 0.55
CA GLY A 371 45.24 25.79 -0.58
C GLY A 371 43.72 25.94 -0.69
N ALA A 372 43.09 26.72 0.20
CA ALA A 372 41.64 26.85 0.34
C ALA A 372 40.91 27.32 -0.93
N GLU A 373 39.91 26.56 -1.39
CA GLU A 373 39.11 26.92 -2.57
C GLU A 373 37.95 27.86 -2.26
N HIS A 374 37.54 27.96 -0.99
CA HIS A 374 36.64 28.99 -0.46
C HIS A 374 37.32 29.73 0.70
N THR A 375 36.87 30.94 1.05
CA THR A 375 37.53 31.72 2.12
C THR A 375 36.81 31.55 3.45
N VAL A 376 37.45 30.87 4.41
CA VAL A 376 37.12 31.00 5.84
C VAL A 376 37.82 32.25 6.41
N LEU A 377 37.24 32.87 7.44
CA LEU A 377 37.82 33.99 8.20
C LEU A 377 37.86 33.67 9.69
N LEU A 378 39.04 33.75 10.29
CA LEU A 378 39.30 33.61 11.73
C LEU A 378 39.24 34.99 12.39
N ASN A 379 38.30 35.15 13.32
CA ASN A 379 37.92 36.43 13.95
C ASN A 379 37.73 37.58 12.92
N GLY A 380 37.19 37.26 11.74
CA GLY A 380 36.97 38.20 10.64
C GLY A 380 38.21 38.48 9.76
N SER A 381 39.26 37.67 9.85
CA SER A 381 40.48 37.82 9.04
C SER A 381 41.00 36.49 8.49
N ALA A 382 41.71 36.51 7.35
CA ALA A 382 42.40 35.32 6.82
C ALA A 382 43.81 35.11 7.44
N GLY A 383 44.13 35.81 8.54
CA GLY A 383 45.42 35.69 9.23
C GLY A 383 45.38 34.68 10.38
N PRO A 384 46.54 34.18 10.84
CA PRO A 384 46.62 33.32 12.01
C PRO A 384 46.19 34.06 13.27
N VAL A 385 45.39 33.40 14.11
CA VAL A 385 44.95 33.88 15.43
C VAL A 385 45.75 33.15 16.49
N THR A 386 46.68 33.86 17.12
CA THR A 386 47.56 33.34 18.18
C THR A 386 47.15 33.84 19.56
N GLY A 387 47.30 33.02 20.60
CA GLY A 387 47.03 33.43 21.98
C GLY A 387 47.61 32.48 23.03
N SER A 388 47.22 32.68 24.28
CA SER A 388 47.66 31.87 25.42
C SER A 388 46.47 31.56 26.32
N VAL A 389 46.34 30.32 26.77
CA VAL A 389 45.28 29.86 27.68
C VAL A 389 45.92 29.44 28.99
N ALA A 390 45.53 30.07 30.10
CA ALA A 390 46.00 29.68 31.44
C ALA A 390 45.55 28.25 31.80
N GLY A 391 46.31 27.56 32.67
CA GLY A 391 45.95 26.22 33.12
C GLY A 391 44.57 26.16 33.78
N GLY A 392 43.73 25.21 33.36
CA GLY A 392 42.31 25.12 33.72
C GLY A 392 41.39 26.17 33.07
N GLY A 393 41.90 26.96 32.11
CA GLY A 393 41.18 28.01 31.40
C GLY A 393 40.72 27.62 29.99
N ASN A 394 39.91 28.49 29.38
CA ASN A 394 39.39 28.36 28.01
C ASN A 394 39.59 29.66 27.21
N ALA A 395 39.59 29.53 25.88
CA ALA A 395 39.47 30.61 24.89
C ALA A 395 38.55 30.17 23.74
N SER A 396 38.17 31.10 22.85
CA SER A 396 37.44 30.77 21.62
C SER A 396 37.83 31.69 20.46
N ILE A 397 37.62 31.19 19.24
CA ILE A 397 37.86 31.88 17.97
C ILE A 397 36.60 31.73 17.13
N THR A 398 36.07 32.84 16.63
CA THR A 398 34.95 32.84 15.69
C THR A 398 35.49 32.54 14.29
N ALA A 399 35.04 31.47 13.66
CA ALA A 399 35.32 31.18 12.26
C ALA A 399 34.06 31.44 11.43
N SER A 400 34.18 32.08 10.27
CA SER A 400 33.02 32.38 9.40
C SER A 400 33.35 32.19 7.92
N LEU A 401 32.35 31.82 7.12
CA LEU A 401 32.48 31.81 5.66
C LEU A 401 32.62 33.23 5.10
N SER A 402 33.26 33.33 3.93
CA SER A 402 33.41 34.55 3.16
C SER A 402 33.39 34.23 1.66
N GLY A 403 32.61 34.99 0.89
CA GLY A 403 32.44 34.78 -0.55
C GLY A 403 31.52 33.61 -0.95
N ALA A 404 31.09 32.75 -0.03
CA ALA A 404 30.30 31.54 -0.30
C ALA A 404 29.07 31.78 -1.21
N ALA A 405 28.31 32.85 -0.96
CA ALA A 405 27.14 33.24 -1.76
C ALA A 405 27.45 33.64 -3.23
N SER A 406 28.72 33.74 -3.62
CA SER A 406 29.16 34.00 -5.00
C SER A 406 29.76 32.78 -5.71
N MET A 407 29.82 31.62 -5.04
CA MET A 407 30.38 30.38 -5.58
C MET A 407 29.38 29.71 -6.54
N PRO A 408 29.83 29.14 -7.67
CA PRO A 408 29.02 28.22 -8.48
C PRO A 408 28.62 26.96 -7.71
N ALA A 409 27.68 26.18 -8.27
CA ALA A 409 27.38 24.85 -7.74
C ALA A 409 28.62 23.93 -7.81
N GLY A 410 28.92 23.23 -6.72
CA GLY A 410 30.13 22.44 -6.52
C GLY A 410 30.40 22.14 -5.05
N ILE A 411 31.53 21.47 -4.79
CA ILE A 411 32.09 21.23 -3.45
C ILE A 411 33.41 21.98 -3.40
N TYR A 412 33.71 22.65 -2.29
CA TYR A 412 34.94 23.41 -2.08
C TYR A 412 35.48 23.15 -0.67
N GLU A 413 36.79 22.97 -0.51
CA GLU A 413 37.38 22.58 0.78
C GLU A 413 38.47 23.54 1.29
N THR A 414 38.58 23.62 2.62
CA THR A 414 39.48 24.51 3.36
C THR A 414 39.97 23.83 4.63
N THR A 415 41.27 23.59 4.76
CA THR A 415 41.86 23.09 6.03
C THR A 415 42.20 24.24 6.96
N ILE A 416 41.72 24.15 8.21
CA ILE A 416 42.08 25.01 9.33
C ILE A 416 43.07 24.23 10.21
N SER A 417 44.28 24.76 10.37
CA SER A 417 45.33 24.19 11.22
C SER A 417 45.19 24.71 12.65
N LEU A 418 45.25 23.80 13.62
CA LEU A 418 45.02 24.03 15.05
C LEU A 418 46.26 23.62 15.85
N GLU A 419 47.13 24.58 16.17
CA GLU A 419 48.43 24.34 16.79
C GLU A 419 48.42 24.67 18.30
N ASP A 420 48.83 23.70 19.12
CA ASP A 420 49.35 23.93 20.48
C ASP A 420 50.86 24.13 20.37
N VAL A 421 51.27 25.41 20.41
CA VAL A 421 52.64 25.87 20.20
C VAL A 421 53.53 25.49 21.40
N THR A 422 52.97 25.39 22.59
CA THR A 422 53.72 25.02 23.82
C THR A 422 54.10 23.54 23.83
N ASN A 423 53.23 22.67 23.32
CA ASN A 423 53.42 21.22 23.34
C ASN A 423 53.80 20.63 21.96
N GLY A 424 53.88 21.47 20.92
CA GLY A 424 54.26 21.05 19.56
C GLY A 424 53.24 20.11 18.91
N ARG A 425 51.95 20.25 19.22
CA ARG A 425 50.86 19.44 18.67
C ARG A 425 50.13 20.24 17.61
N THR A 426 49.84 19.64 16.46
CA THR A 426 48.96 20.23 15.43
C THR A 426 47.80 19.28 15.16
N LEU A 427 46.59 19.82 15.06
CA LEU A 427 45.40 19.13 14.56
C LEU A 427 44.88 19.86 13.32
N SER A 428 44.04 19.20 12.53
CA SER A 428 43.37 19.80 11.37
C SER A 428 41.86 19.74 11.55
N LEU A 429 41.18 20.82 11.14
CA LEU A 429 39.74 20.92 11.04
C LEU A 429 39.39 21.22 9.58
N LEU A 430 38.72 20.29 8.90
CA LEU A 430 38.30 20.46 7.51
C LEU A 430 36.98 21.23 7.44
N SER A 431 36.96 22.40 6.83
CA SER A 431 35.74 23.11 6.46
C SER A 431 35.42 22.78 5.00
N THR A 432 34.24 22.23 4.76
CA THR A 432 33.73 21.86 3.43
C THR A 432 32.50 22.72 3.12
N LEU A 433 32.45 23.31 1.94
CA LEU A 433 31.34 24.13 1.45
C LEU A 433 30.70 23.43 0.23
N GLU A 434 29.48 22.95 0.40
CA GLU A 434 28.66 22.37 -0.66
C GLU A 434 27.61 23.38 -1.15
N VAL A 435 27.61 23.63 -2.46
CA VAL A 435 26.76 24.64 -3.11
C VAL A 435 25.99 23.97 -4.24
N GLY A 436 24.67 24.15 -4.34
CA GLY A 436 23.93 23.59 -5.48
C GLY A 436 22.41 23.52 -5.32
N GLN A 437 21.83 22.46 -5.90
CA GLN A 437 20.54 21.92 -5.46
C GLN A 437 20.90 20.81 -4.45
N THR A 438 20.50 21.00 -3.19
CA THR A 438 21.17 20.36 -2.04
C THR A 438 20.29 19.33 -1.34
N GLY A 439 19.54 18.55 -2.11
CA GLY A 439 18.54 17.63 -1.53
C GLY A 439 18.01 16.59 -2.48
N ILE A 440 16.84 16.06 -2.13
CA ILE A 440 16.09 15.09 -2.95
C ILE A 440 14.83 15.70 -3.55
N SER A 441 14.29 15.02 -4.56
CA SER A 441 12.96 15.27 -5.10
C SER A 441 12.21 13.95 -5.22
N VAL A 442 10.94 13.93 -4.80
CA VAL A 442 10.12 12.71 -4.74
C VAL A 442 8.91 12.87 -5.63
N SER A 443 8.70 11.91 -6.55
CA SER A 443 7.60 11.90 -7.51
C SER A 443 6.85 10.56 -7.48
N PRO A 444 5.51 10.52 -7.49
CA PRO A 444 4.61 11.68 -7.57
C PRO A 444 4.50 12.47 -6.25
N ALA A 445 3.75 13.57 -6.30
CA ALA A 445 3.38 14.38 -5.14
C ALA A 445 2.00 14.01 -4.55
N THR A 446 1.27 13.10 -5.19
CA THR A 446 0.01 12.54 -4.71
C THR A 446 0.26 11.51 -3.60
N ASP A 447 -0.70 11.40 -2.69
CA ASP A 447 -0.72 10.40 -1.61
C ASP A 447 -1.28 9.05 -2.11
N LEU A 448 -1.13 7.99 -1.30
CA LEU A 448 -1.77 6.70 -1.56
C LEU A 448 -3.14 6.67 -0.89
N VAL A 449 -4.21 6.61 -1.67
CA VAL A 449 -5.59 6.37 -1.20
C VAL A 449 -6.04 5.00 -1.70
N THR A 450 -6.58 4.15 -0.82
CA THR A 450 -7.06 2.81 -1.15
C THR A 450 -8.12 2.36 -0.15
N GLY A 451 -9.00 1.43 -0.56
CA GLY A 451 -9.96 0.77 0.34
C GLY A 451 -9.79 -0.75 0.35
N GLY A 452 -10.77 -1.46 0.92
CA GLY A 452 -10.89 -2.93 0.83
C GLY A 452 -11.75 -3.56 1.94
N PRO A 453 -12.05 -4.87 1.86
CA PRO A 453 -12.86 -5.59 2.84
C PRO A 453 -12.35 -5.48 4.28
N ASN A 454 -13.25 -5.63 5.26
CA ASN A 454 -12.82 -6.02 6.61
C ASN A 454 -12.13 -7.40 6.53
N GLY A 455 -10.90 -7.50 7.03
CA GLY A 455 -10.04 -8.68 6.85
C GLY A 455 -9.22 -8.69 5.54
N GLY A 456 -9.43 -7.72 4.64
CA GLY A 456 -8.77 -7.65 3.33
C GLY A 456 -9.29 -8.66 2.30
N PRO A 457 -8.64 -8.76 1.12
CA PRO A 457 -7.32 -8.23 0.79
C PRO A 457 -7.28 -6.72 0.58
N PHE A 458 -6.11 -6.13 0.84
CA PHE A 458 -5.80 -4.75 0.47
C PHE A 458 -4.65 -4.78 -0.53
N SER A 459 -4.87 -4.26 -1.73
CA SER A 459 -3.96 -4.36 -2.88
C SER A 459 -3.35 -3.02 -3.31
N GLY A 460 -3.83 -1.91 -2.76
CA GLY A 460 -3.35 -0.57 -3.08
C GLY A 460 -1.85 -0.40 -2.85
N THR A 461 -1.14 0.07 -3.89
CA THR A 461 0.28 0.41 -3.84
C THR A 461 0.56 1.66 -4.66
N GLN A 462 1.54 2.46 -4.23
CA GLN A 462 2.04 3.62 -4.97
C GLN A 462 3.57 3.53 -5.07
N LEU A 463 4.09 3.70 -6.29
CA LEU A 463 5.53 3.84 -6.53
C LEU A 463 5.94 5.29 -6.32
N TYR A 464 6.93 5.52 -5.46
CA TYR A 464 7.60 6.82 -5.32
C TYR A 464 9.04 6.72 -5.81
N THR A 465 9.39 7.56 -6.78
CA THR A 465 10.76 7.73 -7.28
C THR A 465 11.43 8.86 -6.52
N ILE A 466 12.51 8.54 -5.82
CA ILE A 466 13.35 9.46 -5.06
C ILE A 466 14.58 9.76 -5.93
N THR A 467 14.70 11.00 -6.40
CA THR A 467 15.81 11.45 -7.26
C THR A 467 16.72 12.40 -6.48
N SER A 468 18.02 12.13 -6.47
CA SER A 468 18.98 13.07 -5.88
C SER A 468 19.17 14.28 -6.78
N THR A 469 18.98 15.48 -6.22
CA THR A 469 19.45 16.73 -6.85
C THR A 469 20.90 17.03 -6.47
N ARG A 470 21.36 16.45 -5.37
CA ARG A 470 22.64 16.69 -4.68
C ARG A 470 23.83 16.07 -5.41
N PRO A 471 24.97 16.80 -5.59
CA PRO A 471 26.12 16.30 -6.36
C PRO A 471 26.95 15.24 -5.62
N THR A 472 26.85 15.18 -4.29
CA THR A 472 27.46 14.18 -3.42
C THR A 472 26.49 13.05 -3.10
N PRO A 473 26.98 11.89 -2.60
CA PRO A 473 26.11 10.84 -2.11
C PRO A 473 25.17 11.30 -0.98
N VAL A 474 23.93 10.82 -1.03
CA VAL A 474 22.88 11.10 -0.04
C VAL A 474 22.20 9.80 0.39
N THR A 475 22.00 9.64 1.70
CA THR A 475 21.22 8.55 2.28
C THR A 475 19.86 9.11 2.67
N VAL A 476 18.81 8.48 2.15
CA VAL A 476 17.41 8.86 2.43
C VAL A 476 16.78 7.74 3.24
N ASP A 477 16.27 8.08 4.41
CA ASP A 477 15.49 7.15 5.23
C ASP A 477 14.01 7.32 4.90
N ILE A 478 13.31 6.20 4.74
CA ILE A 478 11.87 6.15 4.48
C ILE A 478 11.23 5.37 5.63
N THR A 479 10.32 6.01 6.36
CA THR A 479 9.75 5.47 7.61
C THR A 479 8.21 5.49 7.56
N PRO A 480 7.53 4.36 7.80
CA PRO A 480 6.08 4.34 8.00
C PRO A 480 5.76 4.60 9.49
N ASP A 481 4.75 5.42 9.78
CA ASP A 481 4.27 5.63 11.15
C ASP A 481 3.31 4.50 11.63
N GLN A 482 2.55 3.91 10.70
CA GLN A 482 1.59 2.83 10.98
C GLN A 482 2.13 1.44 10.59
N SER A 483 1.92 0.46 11.47
CA SER A 483 2.35 -0.94 11.24
C SER A 483 1.60 -1.68 10.13
N TRP A 484 0.53 -1.09 9.59
CA TRP A 484 -0.20 -1.61 8.43
C TRP A 484 0.27 -1.01 7.10
N ILE A 485 1.20 -0.04 7.11
CA ILE A 485 1.89 0.43 5.91
C ILE A 485 3.13 -0.46 5.67
N THR A 486 3.48 -0.67 4.40
CA THR A 486 4.70 -1.35 3.97
C THR A 486 5.52 -0.53 2.99
N LEU A 487 6.83 -0.70 3.06
CA LEU A 487 7.84 -0.19 2.14
C LEU A 487 8.52 -1.38 1.47
N ASN A 488 8.39 -1.50 0.15
CA ASN A 488 8.86 -2.65 -0.64
C ASN A 488 8.39 -4.02 -0.09
N GLY A 489 7.20 -4.05 0.55
CA GLY A 489 6.61 -5.24 1.17
C GLY A 489 7.03 -5.51 2.63
N SER A 490 7.86 -4.66 3.24
CA SER A 490 8.26 -4.74 4.66
C SER A 490 7.54 -3.68 5.49
N THR A 491 7.11 -3.99 6.71
CA THR A 491 6.50 -3.01 7.65
C THR A 491 7.53 -2.21 8.46
N GLY A 492 8.83 -2.35 8.16
CA GLY A 492 9.91 -1.59 8.80
C GLY A 492 10.36 -0.40 7.94
N PRO A 493 11.10 0.57 8.51
CA PRO A 493 11.77 1.60 7.73
C PRO A 493 12.80 0.99 6.76
N THR A 494 13.13 1.75 5.71
CA THR A 494 14.15 1.34 4.73
C THR A 494 14.95 2.56 4.27
N SER A 495 16.23 2.35 3.94
CA SER A 495 17.15 3.42 3.56
C SER A 495 17.65 3.21 2.13
N VAL A 496 17.72 4.29 1.34
CA VAL A 496 18.29 4.26 -0.02
C VAL A 496 19.51 5.19 -0.12
N ASN A 497 20.57 4.69 -0.75
CA ASN A 497 21.78 5.46 -1.01
C ASN A 497 21.81 5.87 -2.48
N LEU A 498 21.78 7.18 -2.74
CA LEU A 498 21.90 7.77 -4.07
C LEU A 498 23.30 8.37 -4.22
N SER A 499 23.98 8.09 -5.34
CA SER A 499 25.42 8.35 -5.49
C SER A 499 25.79 9.76 -5.96
N GLY A 500 24.83 10.54 -6.48
CA GLY A 500 25.03 11.92 -6.93
C GLY A 500 23.84 12.44 -7.77
N THR A 501 23.99 13.62 -8.39
CA THR A 501 22.88 14.30 -9.07
C THR A 501 22.30 13.46 -10.22
N GLY A 502 20.98 13.25 -10.18
CA GLY A 502 20.24 12.47 -11.17
C GLY A 502 20.20 10.97 -10.91
N ASP A 503 20.84 10.48 -9.84
CA ASP A 503 20.68 9.10 -9.38
C ASP A 503 19.32 8.91 -8.70
N MET A 504 18.74 7.71 -8.83
CA MET A 504 17.33 7.43 -8.51
C MET A 504 17.15 6.10 -7.80
N ALA A 505 16.31 6.10 -6.76
CA ALA A 505 15.74 4.90 -6.16
C ALA A 505 14.21 4.93 -6.29
N VAL A 506 13.59 3.75 -6.30
CA VAL A 506 12.13 3.60 -6.29
C VAL A 506 11.74 2.83 -5.03
N VAL A 507 10.75 3.36 -4.31
CA VAL A 507 10.14 2.71 -3.14
C VAL A 507 8.67 2.47 -3.44
N THR A 508 8.23 1.22 -3.31
CA THR A 508 6.82 0.85 -3.34
C THR A 508 6.23 1.03 -1.95
N VAL A 509 5.33 1.99 -1.77
CA VAL A 509 4.48 2.07 -0.58
C VAL A 509 3.23 1.23 -0.84
N GLY A 510 2.77 0.47 0.15
CA GLY A 510 1.60 -0.39 0.00
C GLY A 510 1.02 -0.87 1.32
N ILE A 511 -0.14 -1.52 1.30
CA ILE A 511 -0.82 -2.01 2.51
C ILE A 511 -0.30 -3.39 2.91
N GLY A 512 0.05 -3.56 4.18
CA GLY A 512 0.55 -4.80 4.78
C GLY A 512 -0.54 -5.60 5.50
N GLY A 513 -0.28 -6.90 5.69
CA GLY A 513 -1.26 -7.85 6.28
C GLY A 513 -1.77 -7.52 7.68
N ASN A 514 -1.13 -6.58 8.42
CA ASN A 514 -1.66 -6.08 9.70
C ASN A 514 -2.99 -5.32 9.51
N ALA A 515 -3.26 -4.75 8.33
CA ALA A 515 -4.54 -4.12 7.99
C ALA A 515 -5.74 -5.07 8.15
N ALA A 516 -5.54 -6.39 7.96
CA ALA A 516 -6.59 -7.41 8.13
C ALA A 516 -7.08 -7.60 9.58
N SER A 517 -6.54 -6.82 10.54
CA SER A 517 -6.97 -6.78 11.94
C SER A 517 -7.70 -5.48 12.34
N LEU A 518 -7.89 -4.56 11.38
CA LEU A 518 -8.62 -3.32 11.57
C LEU A 518 -10.14 -3.56 11.47
N SER A 519 -10.92 -2.75 12.19
CA SER A 519 -12.38 -2.69 12.06
C SER A 519 -12.80 -1.83 10.87
N ASN A 520 -14.09 -1.77 10.53
CA ASN A 520 -14.57 -0.84 9.51
C ASN A 520 -14.28 0.62 9.92
N GLY A 521 -13.99 1.47 8.93
CA GLY A 521 -13.72 2.90 9.07
C GLY A 521 -12.44 3.36 8.38
N LEU A 522 -12.30 4.69 8.26
CA LEU A 522 -11.16 5.33 7.61
C LEU A 522 -9.92 5.40 8.52
N TYR A 523 -8.81 4.81 8.08
CA TYR A 523 -7.51 4.89 8.73
C TYR A 523 -6.57 5.78 7.92
N THR A 524 -5.75 6.55 8.63
CA THR A 524 -4.72 7.40 8.02
C THR A 524 -3.37 7.12 8.64
N GLY A 525 -2.33 7.27 7.83
CA GLY A 525 -0.94 7.18 8.20
C GLY A 525 -0.06 8.00 7.26
N THR A 526 1.23 7.99 7.52
CA THR A 526 2.24 8.83 6.89
C THR A 526 3.50 8.01 6.64
N VAL A 527 4.03 8.12 5.42
CA VAL A 527 5.41 7.75 5.11
C VAL A 527 6.25 9.02 5.12
N THR A 528 7.22 9.13 6.03
CA THR A 528 8.24 10.19 5.95
C THR A 528 9.37 9.74 5.03
N ILE A 529 9.98 10.70 4.32
CA ILE A 529 11.06 10.51 3.37
C ILE A 529 12.09 11.60 3.66
N ASP A 530 13.08 11.25 4.47
CA ASP A 530 13.92 12.20 5.19
C ASP A 530 15.38 12.10 4.70
N ASN A 531 15.97 13.23 4.30
CA ASN A 531 17.35 13.31 3.84
C ASN A 531 18.28 13.43 5.05
N THR A 532 18.91 12.30 5.41
CA THR A 532 19.72 12.16 6.64
C THR A 532 20.91 13.14 6.75
N GLN A 533 21.31 13.78 5.65
CA GLN A 533 22.38 14.80 5.64
C GLN A 533 21.88 16.25 5.68
N SER A 534 20.61 16.54 5.37
CA SER A 534 20.03 17.89 5.49
C SER A 534 18.51 17.88 5.30
N VAL A 535 17.77 18.74 5.98
CA VAL A 535 16.30 18.86 5.85
C VAL A 535 15.78 19.42 4.51
N ILE A 536 16.58 19.35 3.45
CA ILE A 536 16.29 19.89 2.12
C ILE A 536 15.88 18.72 1.21
N GLY A 537 14.63 18.78 0.75
CA GLY A 537 13.98 17.68 0.01
C GLY A 537 13.14 16.75 0.87
N ASP A 538 13.26 16.85 2.21
CA ASP A 538 12.39 16.17 3.18
C ASP A 538 10.93 16.36 2.82
N THR A 539 10.18 15.27 2.85
CA THR A 539 8.77 15.26 2.47
C THR A 539 8.07 14.08 3.10
N SER A 540 6.75 14.16 3.19
CA SER A 540 5.91 13.03 3.58
C SER A 540 4.89 12.70 2.50
N ARG A 541 4.36 11.48 2.55
CA ARG A 541 3.20 11.05 1.77
C ARG A 541 2.16 10.49 2.71
N GLY A 542 0.94 10.96 2.59
CA GLY A 542 -0.22 10.36 3.22
C GLY A 542 -0.44 8.94 2.68
N VAL A 543 -0.93 8.09 3.56
CA VAL A 543 -1.56 6.82 3.21
C VAL A 543 -2.92 6.80 3.87
N SER A 544 -3.98 6.78 3.05
CA SER A 544 -5.36 6.64 3.48
C SER A 544 -5.86 5.25 3.12
N LEU A 545 -6.40 4.55 4.12
CA LEU A 545 -6.89 3.18 4.03
C LEU A 545 -8.33 3.15 4.57
N ASP A 546 -9.32 3.07 3.68
CA ASP A 546 -10.71 2.92 4.08
C ASP A 546 -11.05 1.42 4.25
N VAL A 547 -11.24 0.99 5.50
CA VAL A 547 -11.50 -0.43 5.80
C VAL A 547 -12.99 -0.68 5.82
N GLY A 548 -13.44 -1.65 5.04
CA GLY A 548 -14.85 -2.01 4.91
C GLY A 548 -15.60 -1.18 3.86
N ARG A 549 -15.00 -0.15 3.25
CA ARG A 549 -15.53 0.53 2.06
C ARG A 549 -14.79 0.05 0.80
N TYR A 550 -15.56 -0.36 -0.21
CA TYR A 550 -15.10 -1.00 -1.43
C TYR A 550 -15.20 0.00 -2.59
N LEU A 551 -14.20 0.03 -3.47
CA LEU A 551 -14.21 0.85 -4.67
C LEU A 551 -14.42 -0.04 -5.91
N TYR A 552 -15.44 0.29 -6.70
CA TYR A 552 -15.66 -0.28 -8.03
C TYR A 552 -15.72 0.88 -9.02
N GLU A 553 -14.90 0.83 -10.07
CA GLU A 553 -14.70 1.95 -11.01
C GLU A 553 -14.75 1.48 -12.47
N ASP A 554 -15.30 2.31 -13.35
CA ASP A 554 -15.31 2.12 -14.80
C ASP A 554 -14.95 3.45 -15.51
N SER A 555 -14.35 3.35 -16.70
CA SER A 555 -13.86 4.49 -17.48
C SER A 555 -14.15 4.27 -18.96
N PRO A 556 -15.44 4.26 -19.36
CA PRO A 556 -15.86 3.70 -20.64
C PRO A 556 -15.73 4.70 -21.81
N ALA A 557 -15.42 5.97 -21.51
CA ALA A 557 -15.23 7.05 -22.49
C ALA A 557 -16.41 7.19 -23.49
N ILE A 558 -17.65 7.10 -22.98
CA ILE A 558 -18.86 7.12 -23.81
C ILE A 558 -19.18 8.55 -24.21
N ALA A 559 -19.23 8.82 -25.52
CA ALA A 559 -19.62 10.12 -26.06
C ALA A 559 -21.12 10.38 -25.84
N ILE A 560 -21.43 11.51 -25.21
CA ILE A 560 -22.79 12.01 -25.02
C ILE A 560 -23.10 12.99 -26.16
N ASN A 561 -24.17 12.69 -26.90
CA ASN A 561 -24.67 13.50 -28.00
C ASN A 561 -26.07 14.02 -27.66
N ASP A 562 -26.44 15.16 -28.25
CA ASP A 562 -27.71 15.86 -28.09
C ASP A 562 -28.93 14.91 -28.07
N ASN A 563 -29.83 15.09 -27.09
CA ASN A 563 -31.13 14.39 -26.96
C ASN A 563 -31.05 12.85 -27.03
N GLN A 564 -29.98 12.24 -26.51
CA GLN A 564 -29.80 10.78 -26.49
C GLN A 564 -29.46 10.26 -25.10
N SER A 565 -30.03 9.09 -24.78
CA SER A 565 -29.80 8.36 -23.54
C SER A 565 -28.86 7.18 -23.75
N TYR A 566 -28.00 6.96 -22.76
CA TYR A 566 -26.97 5.92 -22.72
C TYR A 566 -27.01 5.22 -21.37
N SER A 567 -26.39 4.05 -21.28
CA SER A 567 -26.10 3.40 -20.01
C SER A 567 -24.75 2.69 -20.04
N THR A 568 -24.19 2.47 -18.86
CA THR A 568 -23.04 1.60 -18.60
C THR A 568 -23.24 0.87 -17.28
N THR A 569 -22.44 -0.16 -17.00
CA THR A 569 -22.67 -1.10 -15.90
C THR A 569 -21.38 -1.45 -15.16
N ILE A 570 -21.46 -1.52 -13.83
CA ILE A 570 -20.42 -2.07 -12.95
C ILE A 570 -20.97 -3.34 -12.30
N ASP A 571 -20.28 -4.47 -12.51
CA ASP A 571 -20.57 -5.73 -11.81
C ASP A 571 -19.88 -5.74 -10.45
N VAL A 572 -20.65 -5.74 -9.37
CA VAL A 572 -20.18 -5.89 -7.98
C VAL A 572 -20.20 -7.37 -7.60
N PRO A 573 -19.05 -8.05 -7.39
CA PRO A 573 -18.98 -9.48 -7.12
C PRO A 573 -19.04 -9.85 -5.64
N ASP A 574 -18.89 -8.87 -4.74
CA ASP A 574 -18.72 -9.08 -3.30
C ASP A 574 -20.04 -9.01 -2.52
N GLY A 575 -20.24 -9.96 -1.60
CA GLY A 575 -21.49 -10.13 -0.85
C GLY A 575 -21.48 -9.46 0.51
N PHE A 576 -22.09 -8.27 0.60
CA PHE A 576 -22.35 -7.57 1.86
C PHE A 576 -23.61 -6.69 1.80
N CYS A 577 -24.17 -6.37 2.98
CA CYS A 577 -25.18 -5.31 3.13
C CYS A 577 -24.51 -3.94 3.02
N ILE A 578 -25.14 -3.01 2.32
CA ILE A 578 -24.74 -1.60 2.25
C ILE A 578 -25.01 -0.92 3.60
N ALA A 579 -24.06 -0.10 4.04
CA ALA A 579 -24.21 0.78 5.21
C ALA A 579 -24.17 2.28 4.84
N ASP A 580 -23.62 2.58 3.66
CA ASP A 580 -23.35 3.90 3.09
C ASP A 580 -22.80 3.68 1.66
N ILE A 581 -22.93 4.65 0.76
CA ILE A 581 -22.44 4.56 -0.63
C ILE A 581 -22.14 5.95 -1.22
N ASP A 582 -20.85 6.27 -1.45
CA ASP A 582 -20.49 7.43 -2.27
C ASP A 582 -20.54 7.07 -3.78
N VAL A 583 -20.94 8.02 -4.64
CA VAL A 583 -20.95 7.85 -6.11
C VAL A 583 -20.13 8.96 -6.78
N GLU A 584 -19.04 8.59 -7.46
CA GLU A 584 -18.19 9.52 -8.22
C GLU A 584 -18.62 9.56 -9.69
N ILE A 585 -18.72 10.76 -10.26
CA ILE A 585 -19.06 11.03 -11.66
C ILE A 585 -18.06 12.03 -12.25
N ASP A 586 -17.44 11.68 -13.38
CA ASP A 586 -16.69 12.60 -14.26
C ASP A 586 -17.30 12.56 -15.67
N ILE A 587 -18.08 13.60 -15.98
CA ILE A 587 -18.58 13.89 -17.33
C ILE A 587 -18.00 15.23 -17.78
N THR A 588 -17.20 15.21 -18.83
CA THR A 588 -16.88 16.42 -19.59
C THR A 588 -18.10 16.81 -20.41
N HIS A 589 -18.68 17.99 -20.18
CA HIS A 589 -19.85 18.49 -20.92
C HIS A 589 -19.79 20.01 -21.07
N THR A 590 -20.36 20.55 -22.14
CA THR A 590 -20.33 22.02 -22.33
C THR A 590 -21.28 22.73 -21.36
N TYR A 591 -22.52 22.25 -21.17
CA TYR A 591 -23.43 22.68 -20.10
C TYR A 591 -24.03 21.48 -19.36
N ILE A 592 -23.91 21.45 -18.03
CA ILE A 592 -24.48 20.36 -17.20
C ILE A 592 -25.99 20.52 -16.93
N GLY A 593 -26.57 21.70 -17.18
CA GLY A 593 -28.00 21.98 -17.06
C GLY A 593 -28.91 21.25 -18.05
N ASP A 594 -28.31 20.43 -18.91
CA ASP A 594 -28.97 19.63 -19.93
C ASP A 594 -28.85 18.12 -19.66
N LEU A 595 -27.98 17.74 -18.72
CA LEU A 595 -27.79 16.35 -18.32
C LEU A 595 -28.89 15.86 -17.37
N VAL A 596 -29.22 14.57 -17.47
CA VAL A 596 -29.87 13.79 -16.41
C VAL A 596 -29.00 12.55 -16.16
N VAL A 597 -28.76 12.21 -14.89
CA VAL A 597 -27.95 11.06 -14.47
C VAL A 597 -28.66 10.30 -13.35
N GLU A 598 -28.84 8.99 -13.52
CA GLU A 598 -29.52 8.09 -12.59
C GLU A 598 -28.66 6.84 -12.34
N LEU A 599 -28.65 6.37 -11.09
CA LEU A 599 -28.06 5.09 -10.71
C LEU A 599 -29.19 4.11 -10.36
N GLU A 600 -29.00 2.84 -10.73
CA GLU A 600 -29.92 1.73 -10.49
C GLU A 600 -29.16 0.58 -9.83
N SER A 601 -29.64 0.10 -8.68
CA SER A 601 -29.05 -1.04 -7.96
C SER A 601 -29.49 -2.39 -8.54
N PRO A 602 -28.82 -3.50 -8.18
CA PRO A 602 -29.22 -4.86 -8.57
C PRO A 602 -30.61 -5.28 -8.08
N LEU A 603 -31.21 -4.55 -7.13
CA LEU A 603 -32.58 -4.77 -6.64
C LEU A 603 -33.61 -3.84 -7.31
N GLY A 604 -33.19 -2.96 -8.22
CA GLY A 604 -34.06 -2.06 -8.98
C GLY A 604 -34.37 -0.72 -8.29
N THR A 605 -33.71 -0.40 -7.17
CA THR A 605 -33.80 0.93 -6.55
C THR A 605 -33.09 1.94 -7.44
N VAL A 606 -33.78 3.06 -7.76
CA VAL A 606 -33.26 4.09 -8.67
C VAL A 606 -33.16 5.44 -7.95
N VAL A 607 -31.97 6.03 -7.97
CA VAL A 607 -31.70 7.38 -7.43
C VAL A 607 -31.21 8.29 -8.55
N ARG A 608 -31.89 9.42 -8.75
CA ARG A 608 -31.47 10.45 -9.71
C ARG A 608 -30.44 11.38 -9.07
N LEU A 609 -29.19 11.16 -9.46
CA LEU A 609 -28.03 11.90 -8.99
C LEU A 609 -28.05 13.35 -9.49
N HIS A 610 -28.37 13.55 -10.77
CA HIS A 610 -28.39 14.86 -11.43
C HIS A 610 -29.66 15.04 -12.24
N ASP A 611 -30.38 16.15 -12.03
CA ASP A 611 -31.57 16.52 -12.80
C ASP A 611 -31.45 17.97 -13.29
N ARG A 612 -30.68 18.15 -14.38
CA ARG A 612 -30.58 19.42 -15.11
C ARG A 612 -30.16 20.63 -14.26
N SER A 613 -29.52 20.40 -13.12
CA SER A 613 -29.00 21.45 -12.25
C SER A 613 -27.70 22.05 -12.81
N GLY A 614 -27.17 23.10 -12.18
CA GLY A 614 -25.94 23.79 -12.61
C GLY A 614 -26.05 24.69 -13.85
N GLY A 615 -27.02 24.47 -14.75
CA GLY A 615 -27.29 25.35 -15.89
C GLY A 615 -26.11 25.42 -16.88
N THR A 616 -25.73 26.64 -17.28
CA THR A 616 -24.61 26.88 -18.21
C THR A 616 -23.23 26.75 -17.54
N THR A 617 -23.00 25.67 -16.81
CA THR A 617 -21.74 25.34 -16.13
C THR A 617 -21.07 24.18 -16.85
N ASP A 618 -19.81 24.34 -17.22
CA ASP A 618 -19.00 23.33 -17.91
C ASP A 618 -18.61 22.17 -16.95
N ASN A 619 -18.88 20.93 -17.38
CA ASN A 619 -18.48 19.64 -16.79
C ASN A 619 -19.12 19.28 -15.43
N LEU A 620 -19.52 18.00 -15.30
CA LEU A 620 -20.04 17.41 -14.07
C LEU A 620 -18.95 16.51 -13.48
N VAL A 621 -18.11 17.07 -12.61
CA VAL A 621 -17.06 16.36 -11.87
C VAL A 621 -17.40 16.47 -10.38
N VAL A 622 -17.97 15.40 -9.82
CA VAL A 622 -18.65 15.44 -8.52
C VAL A 622 -18.60 14.08 -7.81
N THR A 623 -18.55 14.12 -6.48
CA THR A 623 -18.86 12.98 -5.62
C THR A 623 -20.20 13.26 -4.94
N TYR A 624 -21.16 12.37 -5.16
CA TYR A 624 -22.41 12.32 -4.41
C TYR A 624 -22.17 11.51 -3.13
N ASP A 625 -22.53 12.09 -1.99
CA ASP A 625 -22.31 11.58 -0.63
C ASP A 625 -23.23 12.42 0.27
N ASP A 626 -24.10 11.78 1.06
CA ASP A 626 -25.10 12.44 1.90
C ASP A 626 -24.69 12.65 3.38
N ASP A 627 -23.50 12.19 3.79
CA ASP A 627 -22.91 12.43 5.12
C ASP A 627 -21.80 13.52 5.08
N GLY A 628 -21.27 13.86 3.90
CA GLY A 628 -20.20 14.85 3.70
C GLY A 628 -20.11 15.58 2.34
N GLY A 629 -20.86 15.19 1.31
CA GLY A 629 -20.58 15.54 -0.09
C GLY A 629 -21.67 16.36 -0.80
N SER A 630 -21.96 16.01 -2.05
CA SER A 630 -23.08 16.57 -2.80
C SER A 630 -24.31 15.67 -2.67
N THR A 631 -25.47 16.23 -2.33
CA THR A 631 -26.72 15.47 -2.33
C THR A 631 -27.23 15.25 -3.76
N PRO A 632 -27.80 14.08 -4.11
CA PRO A 632 -28.56 13.90 -5.35
C PRO A 632 -29.63 14.98 -5.56
N ASP A 633 -29.88 15.37 -6.82
CA ASP A 633 -30.99 16.29 -7.16
C ASP A 633 -32.38 15.66 -6.89
N GLY A 634 -32.47 14.32 -6.97
CA GLY A 634 -33.68 13.54 -6.73
C GLY A 634 -34.56 13.36 -7.97
N PRO A 635 -35.55 12.44 -7.97
CA PRO A 635 -36.02 11.65 -6.82
C PRO A 635 -35.02 10.59 -6.33
N GLY A 636 -35.21 10.17 -5.08
CA GLY A 636 -34.32 9.26 -4.35
C GLY A 636 -33.20 9.98 -3.57
N ALA A 637 -32.53 9.24 -2.69
CA ALA A 637 -31.33 9.63 -1.93
C ALA A 637 -30.37 8.43 -1.82
N LEU A 638 -29.08 8.64 -1.50
CA LEU A 638 -28.12 7.53 -1.42
C LEU A 638 -28.44 6.57 -0.26
N ALA A 639 -28.95 7.12 0.84
CA ALA A 639 -29.55 6.35 1.94
C ALA A 639 -30.69 5.39 1.52
N ASP A 640 -31.33 5.53 0.35
CA ASP A 640 -32.32 4.56 -0.13
C ASP A 640 -31.68 3.20 -0.49
N TYR A 641 -30.36 3.16 -0.72
CA TYR A 641 -29.58 1.92 -0.90
C TYR A 641 -29.12 1.29 0.43
N GLU A 642 -29.31 1.93 1.58
CA GLU A 642 -28.90 1.34 2.86
C GLU A 642 -29.61 -0.01 3.11
N THR A 643 -28.88 -0.97 3.65
CA THR A 643 -29.32 -2.36 3.91
C THR A 643 -29.61 -3.24 2.68
N GLU A 644 -29.50 -2.73 1.45
CA GLU A 644 -29.51 -3.58 0.26
C GLU A 644 -28.28 -4.51 0.21
N ILE A 645 -28.40 -5.62 -0.53
CA ILE A 645 -27.25 -6.48 -0.86
C ILE A 645 -26.52 -5.87 -2.07
N ALA A 646 -25.24 -5.54 -1.90
CA ALA A 646 -24.47 -4.83 -2.93
C ALA A 646 -24.19 -5.66 -4.20
N THR A 647 -24.31 -6.99 -4.13
CA THR A 647 -23.91 -7.93 -5.20
C THR A 647 -24.80 -7.81 -6.44
N GLY A 648 -24.18 -7.69 -7.63
CA GLY A 648 -24.86 -7.74 -8.91
C GLY A 648 -24.45 -6.61 -9.86
N THR A 649 -25.18 -6.46 -10.96
CA THR A 649 -24.92 -5.45 -11.97
C THR A 649 -25.60 -4.13 -11.60
N TRP A 650 -24.80 -3.13 -11.21
CA TRP A 650 -25.25 -1.74 -11.04
C TRP A 650 -25.27 -1.03 -12.38
N THR A 651 -26.34 -0.28 -12.67
CA THR A 651 -26.51 0.41 -13.95
C THR A 651 -26.53 1.92 -13.79
N LEU A 652 -25.58 2.62 -14.40
CA LEU A 652 -25.62 4.07 -14.55
C LEU A 652 -26.33 4.42 -15.86
N ARG A 653 -27.39 5.22 -15.78
CA ARG A 653 -28.16 5.75 -16.92
C ARG A 653 -27.89 7.25 -17.02
N PHE A 654 -27.61 7.75 -18.22
CA PHE A 654 -27.29 9.16 -18.43
C PHE A 654 -27.73 9.67 -19.80
N SER A 655 -28.16 10.92 -19.89
CA SER A 655 -28.62 11.55 -21.13
C SER A 655 -28.30 13.03 -21.18
N ASP A 656 -28.07 13.56 -22.39
CA ASP A 656 -28.26 14.98 -22.69
C ASP A 656 -29.69 15.17 -23.20
N ASN A 657 -30.36 16.22 -22.73
CA ASN A 657 -31.76 16.55 -22.96
C ASN A 657 -31.92 17.96 -23.58
N ALA A 658 -30.89 18.48 -24.26
CA ALA A 658 -30.95 19.70 -25.06
C ALA A 658 -30.14 19.60 -26.37
N ASN A 659 -29.79 20.75 -26.95
CA ASN A 659 -29.24 20.86 -28.31
C ASN A 659 -28.10 21.88 -28.37
N GLN A 660 -27.07 21.58 -29.18
CA GLN A 660 -25.82 22.33 -29.47
C GLN A 660 -24.66 22.05 -28.52
N ASP A 661 -24.91 21.37 -27.40
CA ASP A 661 -23.91 20.98 -26.42
C ASP A 661 -23.68 19.46 -26.50
N GLN A 662 -22.46 19.02 -26.22
CA GLN A 662 -22.03 17.62 -26.28
C GLN A 662 -20.93 17.34 -25.25
N GLY A 663 -20.64 16.07 -25.00
CA GLY A 663 -19.61 15.68 -24.05
C GLY A 663 -19.23 14.19 -24.04
N VAL A 664 -18.64 13.75 -22.93
CA VAL A 664 -18.13 12.39 -22.73
C VAL A 664 -18.25 12.02 -21.24
N LEU A 665 -18.85 10.86 -20.93
CA LEU A 665 -18.66 10.20 -19.65
C LEU A 665 -17.24 9.63 -19.62
N ASN A 666 -16.35 10.27 -18.87
CA ASN A 666 -14.96 9.85 -18.75
C ASN A 666 -14.84 8.63 -17.84
N SER A 667 -15.39 8.74 -16.63
CA SER A 667 -15.35 7.71 -15.59
C SER A 667 -16.47 7.88 -14.57
N TRP A 668 -16.80 6.79 -13.89
CA TRP A 668 -17.68 6.77 -12.72
C TRP A 668 -17.25 5.67 -11.75
N ALA A 669 -17.60 5.81 -10.47
CA ALA A 669 -17.27 4.82 -9.46
C ALA A 669 -18.30 4.76 -8.33
N LEU A 670 -18.41 3.57 -7.73
CA LEU A 670 -19.18 3.28 -6.53
C LEU A 670 -18.23 3.02 -5.35
N ARG A 671 -18.42 3.76 -4.25
CA ARG A 671 -17.68 3.58 -2.99
C ARG A 671 -18.61 3.03 -1.92
N ILE A 672 -18.81 1.72 -1.91
CA ILE A 672 -19.86 1.08 -1.10
C ILE A 672 -19.29 0.64 0.25
N ALA A 673 -19.84 1.14 1.37
CA ALA A 673 -19.48 0.71 2.71
C ALA A 673 -20.26 -0.54 3.12
N SER A 674 -19.57 -1.51 3.70
CA SER A 674 -20.15 -2.73 4.23
C SER A 674 -20.63 -2.56 5.67
N GLN A 675 -21.83 -3.05 5.97
CA GLN A 675 -22.43 -2.92 7.29
C GLN A 675 -21.75 -3.83 8.33
N SER A 676 -21.48 -3.29 9.52
CA SER A 676 -20.81 -4.03 10.60
C SER A 676 -21.79 -4.92 11.39
N GLY A 677 -22.31 -5.94 10.73
CA GLY A 677 -23.28 -6.90 11.24
C GLY A 677 -23.71 -7.84 10.12
N GLY A 678 -24.12 -9.07 10.45
CA GLY A 678 -24.60 -10.01 9.44
C GLY A 678 -25.82 -9.43 8.72
N CYS A 679 -25.72 -9.31 7.40
CA CYS A 679 -26.79 -8.85 6.53
C CYS A 679 -28.04 -9.74 6.71
N LEU A 680 -29.25 -9.20 6.62
CA LEU A 680 -30.44 -10.05 6.58
C LEU A 680 -30.56 -10.71 5.19
N PRO A 681 -31.18 -11.90 5.08
CA PRO A 681 -31.58 -12.39 3.78
C PRO A 681 -32.67 -11.47 3.21
N VAL A 682 -32.80 -11.41 1.89
CA VAL A 682 -33.79 -10.59 1.17
C VAL A 682 -34.82 -11.51 0.50
N ALA A 683 -36.07 -11.06 0.42
CA ALA A 683 -37.13 -11.64 -0.38
C ALA A 683 -37.76 -10.49 -1.17
N ASN A 684 -38.01 -10.69 -2.47
CA ASN A 684 -38.49 -9.65 -3.37
C ASN A 684 -39.97 -9.90 -3.73
N ASP A 685 -40.74 -8.85 -4.01
CA ASP A 685 -42.11 -9.02 -4.48
C ASP A 685 -42.14 -9.67 -5.88
N VAL A 686 -43.10 -10.56 -6.11
CA VAL A 686 -43.23 -11.34 -7.36
C VAL A 686 -44.62 -11.12 -7.94
N ASP A 687 -44.72 -10.62 -9.16
CA ASP A 687 -45.97 -10.62 -9.93
C ASP A 687 -45.92 -11.66 -11.05
N VAL A 688 -47.03 -12.36 -11.29
CA VAL A 688 -47.11 -13.46 -12.26
C VAL A 688 -48.51 -13.67 -12.84
N ASP A 689 -48.60 -13.69 -14.17
CA ASP A 689 -49.81 -14.11 -14.89
C ASP A 689 -50.03 -15.63 -14.73
N VAL A 690 -51.22 -16.03 -14.26
CA VAL A 690 -51.56 -17.43 -13.98
C VAL A 690 -52.79 -17.83 -14.79
N PRO A 691 -52.74 -18.88 -15.65
CA PRO A 691 -53.92 -19.35 -16.36
C PRO A 691 -55.02 -19.84 -15.39
N ALA A 692 -56.25 -19.36 -15.58
CA ALA A 692 -57.37 -19.75 -14.74
C ALA A 692 -57.60 -21.28 -14.75
N ASN A 693 -57.92 -21.85 -13.59
CA ASN A 693 -58.08 -23.27 -13.32
C ASN A 693 -56.82 -24.16 -13.54
N ALA A 694 -55.63 -23.59 -13.78
CA ALA A 694 -54.38 -24.35 -13.97
C ALA A 694 -53.50 -24.39 -12.70
N LEU A 695 -52.81 -25.51 -12.48
CA LEU A 695 -51.70 -25.59 -11.51
C LEU A 695 -50.43 -25.03 -12.17
N THR A 696 -49.94 -23.91 -11.64
CA THR A 696 -48.81 -23.14 -12.19
C THR A 696 -47.68 -23.10 -11.16
N THR A 697 -46.42 -23.28 -11.60
CA THR A 697 -45.26 -23.12 -10.72
C THR A 697 -44.83 -21.66 -10.73
N VAL A 698 -44.92 -21.02 -9.57
CA VAL A 698 -44.41 -19.69 -9.30
C VAL A 698 -42.98 -19.83 -8.79
N MET A 699 -42.05 -19.10 -9.41
CA MET A 699 -40.69 -18.92 -8.89
C MET A 699 -40.72 -17.81 -7.84
N LEU A 700 -40.03 -18.02 -6.72
CA LEU A 700 -39.88 -17.02 -5.66
C LEU A 700 -38.47 -16.42 -5.77
N ASP A 701 -38.36 -15.11 -5.58
CA ASP A 701 -37.08 -14.40 -5.64
C ASP A 701 -36.59 -14.00 -4.23
N GLY A 702 -35.28 -13.97 -4.06
CA GLY A 702 -34.63 -13.72 -2.79
C GLY A 702 -33.16 -14.12 -2.75
N GLN A 703 -32.44 -13.58 -1.77
CA GLN A 703 -30.97 -13.62 -1.72
C GLN A 703 -30.47 -13.73 -0.28
N SER A 704 -29.24 -14.21 -0.09
CA SER A 704 -28.49 -14.06 1.17
C SER A 704 -26.99 -14.12 0.90
N VAL A 705 -26.24 -13.26 1.58
CA VAL A 705 -24.76 -13.26 1.58
C VAL A 705 -24.17 -14.14 2.70
N ASN A 706 -24.99 -14.63 3.65
CA ASN A 706 -24.53 -15.47 4.75
C ASN A 706 -24.36 -16.95 4.36
N GLY A 707 -24.89 -17.37 3.20
CA GLY A 707 -24.82 -18.74 2.70
C GLY A 707 -26.19 -19.30 2.26
N PRO A 708 -26.37 -20.64 2.28
CA PRO A 708 -27.63 -21.25 1.86
C PRO A 708 -28.80 -20.86 2.77
N PHE A 709 -29.84 -20.29 2.17
CA PHE A 709 -31.10 -19.89 2.81
C PHE A 709 -32.26 -20.78 2.33
N VAL A 710 -33.44 -20.62 2.94
CA VAL A 710 -34.69 -21.30 2.56
C VAL A 710 -35.82 -20.31 2.37
N TYR A 711 -36.77 -20.63 1.49
CA TYR A 711 -38.03 -19.90 1.32
C TYR A 711 -39.09 -20.45 2.28
N ILE A 712 -39.94 -19.57 2.82
CA ILE A 712 -41.00 -19.88 3.76
C ILE A 712 -42.28 -19.18 3.31
N ILE A 713 -43.35 -19.94 3.06
CA ILE A 713 -44.69 -19.39 2.82
C ILE A 713 -45.27 -18.95 4.17
N GLU A 714 -45.63 -17.67 4.30
CA GLU A 714 -46.04 -17.01 5.56
C GLU A 714 -47.55 -16.76 5.63
N SER A 715 -48.23 -16.58 4.49
CA SER A 715 -49.70 -16.58 4.40
C SER A 715 -50.22 -17.49 3.28
N LEU A 716 -51.54 -17.60 3.14
CA LEU A 716 -52.18 -18.42 2.11
C LEU A 716 -53.09 -17.55 1.24
N PRO A 717 -53.19 -17.83 -0.07
CA PRO A 717 -54.08 -17.13 -0.98
C PRO A 717 -55.55 -17.18 -0.55
N ALA A 718 -56.31 -16.18 -0.97
CA ALA A 718 -57.71 -16.02 -0.62
C ALA A 718 -58.65 -16.73 -1.62
N ASN A 719 -58.18 -16.97 -2.86
CA ASN A 719 -58.95 -17.55 -3.96
C ASN A 719 -58.16 -18.66 -4.66
N GLY A 720 -57.47 -19.51 -3.89
CA GLY A 720 -56.71 -20.65 -4.41
C GLY A 720 -55.97 -21.48 -3.38
N GLU A 721 -55.15 -22.43 -3.87
CA GLU A 721 -54.40 -23.40 -3.09
C GLU A 721 -52.91 -23.41 -3.46
N LEU A 722 -52.03 -23.41 -2.46
CA LEU A 722 -50.59 -23.61 -2.64
C LEU A 722 -50.18 -25.07 -2.41
N PHE A 723 -49.15 -25.51 -3.13
CA PHE A 723 -48.56 -26.84 -3.08
C PHE A 723 -47.03 -26.74 -3.09
N ILE A 724 -46.37 -27.64 -2.37
CA ILE A 724 -44.95 -27.90 -2.60
C ILE A 724 -44.81 -28.47 -4.03
N PRO A 725 -43.87 -27.99 -4.88
CA PRO A 725 -43.74 -28.48 -6.25
C PRO A 725 -43.59 -30.01 -6.33
N GLY A 726 -44.50 -30.65 -7.08
CA GLY A 726 -44.59 -32.13 -7.16
C GLY A 726 -44.95 -32.85 -5.86
N GLY A 727 -45.38 -32.13 -4.82
CA GLY A 727 -45.61 -32.62 -3.46
C GLY A 727 -47.06 -32.45 -2.97
N ALA A 728 -47.20 -32.16 -1.68
CA ALA A 728 -48.51 -32.03 -1.02
C ALA A 728 -49.00 -30.57 -0.99
N ARG A 729 -50.33 -30.40 -0.85
CA ARG A 729 -50.96 -29.10 -0.58
C ARG A 729 -50.46 -28.52 0.75
N ILE A 730 -50.16 -27.22 0.75
CA ILE A 730 -49.88 -26.43 1.94
C ILE A 730 -51.22 -26.05 2.59
N THR A 731 -51.43 -26.48 3.84
CA THR A 731 -52.70 -26.27 4.58
C THR A 731 -52.52 -25.49 5.88
N SER A 732 -51.32 -24.99 6.15
CA SER A 732 -50.95 -24.22 7.34
C SER A 732 -49.66 -23.46 7.10
N VAL A 733 -49.53 -22.28 7.71
CA VAL A 733 -48.35 -21.42 7.65
C VAL A 733 -47.79 -21.15 9.05
N PRO A 734 -46.48 -20.86 9.20
CA PRO A 734 -45.45 -20.86 8.16
C PRO A 734 -45.13 -22.26 7.60
N THR A 735 -44.77 -22.35 6.33
CA THR A 735 -44.29 -23.60 5.69
C THR A 735 -43.03 -23.36 4.87
N THR A 736 -41.92 -23.99 5.28
CA THR A 736 -40.64 -23.97 4.55
C THR A 736 -40.71 -24.83 3.29
N LEU A 737 -40.23 -24.29 2.16
CA LEU A 737 -40.16 -24.95 0.87
C LEU A 737 -38.83 -25.71 0.68
N PRO A 738 -38.79 -26.75 -0.19
CA PRO A 738 -37.55 -27.48 -0.50
C PRO A 738 -36.66 -26.76 -1.54
N GLY A 739 -37.04 -25.57 -2.00
CA GLY A 739 -36.39 -24.81 -3.06
C GLY A 739 -37.04 -23.44 -3.27
N ASP A 740 -36.72 -22.85 -4.42
CA ASP A 740 -37.04 -21.50 -4.93
C ASP A 740 -38.44 -21.37 -5.57
N SER A 741 -39.36 -22.28 -5.29
CA SER A 741 -40.63 -22.34 -6.02
C SER A 741 -41.77 -22.96 -5.23
N VAL A 742 -42.97 -22.46 -5.51
CA VAL A 742 -44.25 -22.95 -4.99
C VAL A 742 -45.19 -23.19 -6.17
N SER A 743 -46.06 -24.20 -6.10
CA SER A 743 -47.08 -24.39 -7.14
C SER A 743 -48.42 -23.87 -6.64
N TYR A 744 -48.95 -22.87 -7.33
CA TYR A 744 -50.24 -22.24 -7.05
C TYR A 744 -51.31 -22.77 -8.02
N ARG A 745 -52.51 -22.99 -7.50
CA ARG A 745 -53.71 -23.32 -8.28
C ARG A 745 -54.84 -22.39 -7.84
N PRO A 746 -55.43 -21.58 -8.73
CA PRO A 746 -56.61 -20.80 -8.41
C PRO A 746 -57.80 -21.68 -8.02
N ASP A 747 -58.74 -21.11 -7.27
CA ASP A 747 -60.06 -21.69 -7.06
C ASP A 747 -60.84 -21.78 -8.38
N GLU A 748 -61.77 -22.73 -8.45
CA GLU A 748 -62.49 -23.04 -9.68
C GLU A 748 -63.35 -21.85 -10.15
N PHE A 749 -63.21 -21.49 -11.43
CA PHE A 749 -63.81 -20.31 -12.07
C PHE A 749 -63.33 -18.94 -11.56
N TYR A 750 -62.29 -18.90 -10.72
CA TYR A 750 -61.68 -17.63 -10.33
C TYR A 750 -60.85 -17.02 -11.47
N ALA A 751 -60.98 -15.69 -11.64
CA ALA A 751 -60.05 -14.84 -12.37
C ALA A 751 -60.05 -13.45 -11.70
N GLY A 752 -58.87 -12.82 -11.65
CA GLY A 752 -58.60 -11.63 -10.84
C GLY A 752 -57.27 -11.75 -10.08
N VAL A 753 -57.00 -10.78 -9.22
CA VAL A 753 -55.76 -10.70 -8.44
C VAL A 753 -55.91 -11.42 -7.10
N ASP A 754 -55.13 -12.49 -6.91
CA ASP A 754 -54.99 -13.22 -5.65
C ASP A 754 -53.56 -13.07 -5.12
N MET A 755 -53.34 -13.20 -3.81
CA MET A 755 -52.08 -12.78 -3.17
C MET A 755 -51.68 -13.66 -1.99
N PHE A 756 -50.38 -13.85 -1.77
CA PHE A 756 -49.85 -14.48 -0.55
C PHE A 756 -48.44 -13.98 -0.18
N ASP A 757 -48.12 -14.01 1.10
CA ASP A 757 -46.86 -13.55 1.68
C ASP A 757 -45.85 -14.70 1.81
N TYR A 758 -44.56 -14.40 1.63
CA TYR A 758 -43.45 -15.30 1.93
C TYR A 758 -42.26 -14.56 2.57
N SER A 759 -41.31 -15.32 3.12
CA SER A 759 -40.02 -14.82 3.61
C SER A 759 -38.88 -15.72 3.16
N THR A 760 -37.64 -15.20 3.17
CA THR A 760 -36.42 -16.00 3.12
C THR A 760 -35.77 -16.08 4.51
N ASN A 761 -35.02 -17.17 4.76
CA ASN A 761 -34.40 -17.41 6.06
C ASN A 761 -33.06 -18.15 5.96
N ASP A 762 -32.02 -17.59 6.59
CA ASP A 762 -30.65 -18.15 6.66
C ASP A 762 -30.19 -18.43 8.11
N GLY A 763 -31.07 -18.19 9.08
CA GLY A 763 -30.75 -18.01 10.49
C GLY A 763 -31.37 -16.73 11.05
N ALA A 764 -31.48 -15.69 10.23
CA ALA A 764 -32.42 -14.57 10.38
C ALA A 764 -33.52 -14.66 9.31
N SER A 765 -34.51 -13.76 9.36
CA SER A 765 -35.61 -13.69 8.37
C SER A 765 -35.62 -12.33 7.69
N SER A 766 -36.00 -12.31 6.40
CA SER A 766 -36.06 -11.12 5.55
C SER A 766 -37.13 -10.09 5.92
N GLY A 767 -38.15 -10.50 6.66
CA GLY A 767 -39.46 -9.85 6.58
C GLY A 767 -40.32 -10.46 5.47
N LEU A 768 -41.46 -9.85 5.17
CA LEU A 768 -42.43 -10.37 4.21
C LEU A 768 -42.24 -9.74 2.82
N ALA A 769 -42.28 -10.59 1.80
CA ALA A 769 -42.46 -10.20 0.40
C ALA A 769 -43.80 -10.76 -0.12
N LEU A 770 -44.40 -10.05 -1.06
CA LEU A 770 -45.72 -10.32 -1.61
C LEU A 770 -45.62 -11.03 -2.95
N VAL A 771 -46.26 -12.19 -3.08
CA VAL A 771 -46.61 -12.76 -4.38
C VAL A 771 -47.98 -12.27 -4.80
N THR A 772 -48.05 -11.65 -5.97
CA THR A 772 -49.27 -11.27 -6.68
C THR A 772 -49.49 -12.26 -7.83
N THR A 773 -50.71 -12.80 -7.96
CA THR A 773 -51.07 -13.72 -9.04
C THR A 773 -52.25 -13.18 -9.85
N ASN A 774 -52.00 -12.86 -11.12
CA ASN A 774 -52.99 -12.32 -12.04
C ASN A 774 -53.72 -13.47 -12.74
N VAL A 775 -54.74 -14.02 -12.07
CA VAL A 775 -55.44 -15.23 -12.52
C VAL A 775 -56.35 -14.95 -13.71
N GLY A 776 -56.19 -15.74 -14.77
CA GLY A 776 -56.95 -15.62 -16.01
C GLY A 776 -56.43 -14.51 -16.94
N SER A 777 -55.36 -13.80 -16.56
CA SER A 777 -54.73 -12.78 -17.40
C SER A 777 -54.32 -13.36 -18.76
N ALA A 778 -54.79 -12.74 -19.84
CA ALA A 778 -54.55 -13.18 -21.21
C ALA A 778 -54.52 -11.99 -22.19
N THR A 779 -53.54 -11.99 -23.09
CA THR A 779 -53.47 -11.04 -24.20
C THR A 779 -54.48 -11.41 -25.28
N LEU A 780 -55.46 -10.52 -25.51
CA LEU A 780 -56.54 -10.66 -26.49
C LEU A 780 -56.08 -10.27 -27.90
N ALA A 781 -55.19 -9.29 -27.99
CA ALA A 781 -54.51 -8.88 -29.21
C ALA A 781 -53.19 -8.16 -28.88
N ASP A 782 -52.19 -8.31 -29.74
CA ASP A 782 -50.85 -7.74 -29.54
C ASP A 782 -50.26 -7.29 -30.88
N PHE A 783 -49.64 -6.11 -30.91
CA PHE A 783 -49.18 -5.44 -32.13
C PHE A 783 -47.91 -4.60 -31.88
N ASN A 784 -46.75 -5.27 -31.75
CA ASN A 784 -45.42 -4.67 -31.53
C ASN A 784 -44.80 -3.92 -32.74
N MET A 785 -45.62 -3.54 -33.73
CA MET A 785 -45.28 -2.88 -35.00
C MET A 785 -44.08 -3.40 -35.83
N ASP A 786 -43.43 -4.51 -35.50
CA ASP A 786 -42.40 -5.14 -36.35
C ASP A 786 -42.96 -5.52 -37.73
N THR A 787 -44.25 -5.87 -37.78
CA THR A 787 -44.98 -6.21 -39.00
C THR A 787 -46.29 -5.43 -39.07
N ASN A 788 -46.57 -4.78 -40.21
CA ASN A 788 -47.77 -3.99 -40.40
C ASN A 788 -49.06 -4.81 -40.17
N PRO A 789 -49.88 -4.49 -39.13
CA PRO A 789 -51.10 -5.22 -38.83
C PRO A 789 -52.28 -4.92 -39.78
N GLY A 790 -52.09 -4.11 -40.82
CA GLY A 790 -53.08 -3.88 -41.88
C GLY A 790 -54.28 -3.04 -41.46
N TRP A 791 -54.09 -2.16 -40.47
CA TRP A 791 -55.13 -1.29 -39.91
C TRP A 791 -55.68 -0.28 -40.93
N THR A 792 -56.90 0.19 -40.69
CA THR A 792 -57.60 1.11 -41.59
C THR A 792 -57.14 2.54 -41.31
N THR A 793 -56.48 3.16 -42.29
CA THR A 793 -55.98 4.54 -42.20
C THR A 793 -56.87 5.52 -42.96
N THR A 794 -56.83 6.78 -42.53
CA THR A 794 -57.37 7.94 -43.24
C THR A 794 -56.40 9.12 -43.11
N GLY A 795 -56.56 10.18 -43.91
CA GLY A 795 -55.59 11.29 -43.90
C GLY A 795 -54.20 10.83 -44.36
N MET A 796 -53.17 11.16 -43.58
CA MET A 796 -51.77 10.80 -43.87
C MET A 796 -51.25 9.54 -43.14
N TRP A 797 -52.02 9.01 -42.18
CA TRP A 797 -51.62 7.87 -41.31
C TRP A 797 -50.93 6.75 -42.10
N ALA A 798 -49.70 6.42 -41.68
CA ALA A 798 -48.83 5.47 -42.36
C ALA A 798 -48.08 4.55 -41.38
N PHE A 799 -47.73 3.35 -41.86
CA PHE A 799 -46.86 2.41 -41.16
C PHE A 799 -45.45 2.44 -41.75
N GLY A 800 -44.44 2.46 -40.88
CA GLY A 800 -43.03 2.36 -41.28
C GLY A 800 -42.11 3.06 -40.28
N VAL A 801 -40.84 3.19 -40.65
CA VAL A 801 -39.85 3.94 -39.85
C VAL A 801 -40.17 5.44 -39.90
N PRO A 802 -40.33 6.12 -38.75
CA PRO A 802 -40.51 7.57 -38.68
C PRO A 802 -39.18 8.28 -38.98
N ALA A 803 -39.23 9.48 -39.56
CA ALA A 803 -38.02 10.14 -40.08
C ALA A 803 -37.18 10.86 -39.02
N GLY A 804 -37.64 10.97 -37.77
CA GLY A 804 -36.94 11.72 -36.72
C GLY A 804 -36.83 13.23 -37.00
N VAL A 805 -37.84 13.82 -37.65
CA VAL A 805 -37.89 15.25 -38.02
C VAL A 805 -39.06 15.94 -37.33
N ASP A 806 -38.93 17.25 -37.08
CA ASP A 806 -39.99 18.12 -36.52
C ASP A 806 -40.61 17.60 -35.20
N GLY A 807 -39.87 16.76 -34.46
CA GLY A 807 -40.30 16.15 -33.20
C GLY A 807 -40.81 14.71 -33.31
N ASP A 808 -40.78 14.07 -34.48
CA ASP A 808 -40.96 12.61 -34.62
C ASP A 808 -39.90 11.85 -33.80
N PRO A 809 -40.18 10.63 -33.31
CA PRO A 809 -39.15 9.69 -32.92
C PRO A 809 -38.35 9.22 -34.15
N SER A 810 -37.14 8.70 -33.95
CA SER A 810 -36.30 8.15 -35.03
C SER A 810 -36.48 6.64 -35.27
N SER A 811 -37.28 5.97 -34.44
CA SER A 811 -37.59 4.53 -34.50
C SER A 811 -38.91 4.27 -33.76
N GLY A 812 -39.41 3.03 -33.82
CA GLY A 812 -40.32 2.50 -32.80
C GLY A 812 -39.69 2.49 -31.40
N TYR A 813 -40.51 2.23 -30.40
CA TYR A 813 -40.07 1.80 -29.07
C TYR A 813 -39.52 0.37 -29.15
N THR A 814 -40.24 -0.51 -29.86
CA THR A 814 -39.79 -1.85 -30.21
C THR A 814 -39.48 -1.93 -31.71
N GLY A 815 -38.40 -2.60 -32.07
CA GLY A 815 -38.00 -2.77 -33.47
C GLY A 815 -37.56 -1.45 -34.14
N SER A 816 -38.34 -0.98 -35.12
CA SER A 816 -38.00 0.23 -35.90
C SER A 816 -39.18 0.94 -36.58
N ASN A 817 -40.36 0.33 -36.68
CA ASN A 817 -41.53 0.93 -37.32
C ASN A 817 -42.53 1.42 -36.28
N VAL A 818 -43.39 2.34 -36.68
CA VAL A 818 -44.55 2.81 -35.91
C VAL A 818 -45.77 2.88 -36.83
N TYR A 819 -46.96 3.05 -36.25
CA TYR A 819 -48.03 3.75 -36.95
C TYR A 819 -47.97 5.24 -36.60
N GLY A 820 -47.58 6.08 -37.57
CA GLY A 820 -47.42 7.52 -37.41
C GLY A 820 -48.44 8.31 -38.24
N TYR A 821 -48.87 9.48 -37.77
CA TYR A 821 -49.79 10.32 -38.54
C TYR A 821 -49.15 10.82 -39.84
N ASN A 822 -47.90 11.26 -39.78
CA ASN A 822 -47.07 11.53 -40.95
C ASN A 822 -45.61 11.19 -40.61
N LEU A 823 -45.10 10.05 -41.10
CA LEU A 823 -43.74 9.55 -40.81
C LEU A 823 -42.59 10.44 -41.34
N ASN A 824 -42.89 11.62 -41.87
CA ASN A 824 -41.95 12.53 -42.54
C ASN A 824 -42.25 13.99 -42.14
N GLY A 825 -42.49 14.25 -40.86
CA GLY A 825 -42.78 15.57 -40.29
C GLY A 825 -44.26 15.83 -40.02
N ASP A 826 -44.63 17.10 -39.88
CA ASP A 826 -45.87 17.48 -39.22
C ASP A 826 -47.21 17.01 -39.83
N TYR A 827 -48.28 17.06 -39.02
CA TYR A 827 -49.66 17.17 -39.50
C TYR A 827 -49.95 18.52 -40.19
N THR A 828 -51.14 18.66 -40.80
CA THR A 828 -51.53 19.86 -41.55
C THR A 828 -52.57 20.71 -40.83
N ASN A 829 -52.56 22.02 -41.11
CA ASN A 829 -53.60 22.99 -40.74
C ASN A 829 -54.96 22.67 -41.43
N ASP A 830 -56.04 23.30 -40.95
CA ASP A 830 -57.41 23.24 -41.50
C ASP A 830 -57.95 21.80 -41.65
N MET A 831 -57.52 20.87 -40.79
CA MET A 831 -57.72 19.44 -40.96
C MET A 831 -59.00 18.93 -40.28
N PRO A 832 -59.76 18.00 -40.90
CA PRO A 832 -60.81 17.24 -40.22
C PRO A 832 -60.22 16.14 -39.33
N GLU A 833 -61.05 15.49 -38.50
CA GLU A 833 -60.69 14.25 -37.80
C GLU A 833 -60.28 13.14 -38.80
N TYR A 834 -59.08 12.58 -38.62
CA TYR A 834 -58.59 11.42 -39.33
C TYR A 834 -58.25 10.27 -38.36
N PRO A 835 -59.08 9.22 -38.28
CA PRO A 835 -58.75 8.02 -37.51
C PRO A 835 -57.75 7.08 -38.21
N LEU A 836 -56.90 6.47 -37.39
CA LEU A 836 -56.31 5.14 -37.55
C LEU A 836 -57.18 4.15 -36.76
N THR A 837 -57.63 3.05 -37.37
CA THR A 837 -58.57 2.10 -36.72
C THR A 837 -58.13 0.65 -36.86
N THR A 838 -58.14 -0.09 -35.75
CA THR A 838 -57.74 -1.51 -35.69
C THR A 838 -58.66 -2.40 -36.52
N GLY A 839 -58.21 -3.64 -36.77
CA GLY A 839 -59.15 -4.73 -37.06
C GLY A 839 -60.12 -4.99 -35.90
N VAL A 840 -61.11 -5.85 -36.13
CA VAL A 840 -61.99 -6.36 -35.06
C VAL A 840 -61.22 -7.32 -34.16
N ILE A 841 -61.33 -7.10 -32.85
CA ILE A 841 -60.80 -7.92 -31.77
C ILE A 841 -61.99 -8.59 -31.07
N ASP A 842 -61.86 -9.86 -30.72
CA ASP A 842 -62.91 -10.63 -30.03
C ASP A 842 -62.63 -10.68 -28.53
N ALA A 843 -63.33 -9.88 -27.75
CA ALA A 843 -63.28 -9.87 -26.29
C ALA A 843 -64.50 -10.57 -25.66
N SER A 844 -65.24 -11.40 -26.42
CA SER A 844 -66.48 -12.03 -25.92
C SER A 844 -66.31 -13.02 -24.77
N GLY A 845 -65.09 -13.54 -24.57
CA GLY A 845 -64.72 -14.40 -23.44
C GLY A 845 -63.91 -13.69 -22.33
N ALA A 846 -63.76 -12.36 -22.40
CA ALA A 846 -62.89 -11.59 -21.52
C ALA A 846 -63.67 -10.61 -20.62
N SER A 847 -63.14 -10.34 -19.44
CA SER A 847 -63.55 -9.26 -18.54
C SER A 847 -62.37 -8.43 -18.03
N ASN A 848 -62.63 -7.28 -17.41
CA ASN A 848 -61.63 -6.35 -16.90
C ASN A 848 -60.58 -5.98 -17.96
N VAL A 849 -61.02 -5.71 -19.19
CA VAL A 849 -60.13 -5.49 -20.34
C VAL A 849 -59.44 -4.13 -20.29
N THR A 850 -58.12 -4.13 -20.48
CA THR A 850 -57.24 -2.95 -20.49
C THR A 850 -56.59 -2.80 -21.87
N LEU A 851 -56.50 -1.56 -22.36
CA LEU A 851 -55.71 -1.17 -23.53
C LEU A 851 -54.39 -0.58 -23.07
N GLU A 852 -53.28 -1.11 -23.60
CA GLU A 852 -51.92 -0.63 -23.36
C GLU A 852 -51.25 -0.28 -24.69
N PHE A 853 -50.47 0.80 -24.74
CA PHE A 853 -49.64 1.15 -25.90
C PHE A 853 -48.52 2.15 -25.56
N GLN A 854 -47.49 2.20 -26.39
CA GLN A 854 -46.47 3.24 -26.36
C GLN A 854 -46.89 4.42 -27.24
N ARG A 855 -46.89 5.62 -26.65
CA ARG A 855 -47.22 6.89 -27.32
C ARG A 855 -45.97 7.73 -27.54
N TRP A 856 -45.88 8.36 -28.69
CA TRP A 856 -45.12 9.59 -28.88
C TRP A 856 -46.03 10.59 -29.59
N LEU A 857 -46.30 11.74 -28.97
CA LEU A 857 -47.25 12.74 -29.49
C LEU A 857 -46.64 14.15 -29.48
N GLY A 858 -46.60 14.79 -30.65
CA GLY A 858 -46.43 16.23 -30.78
C GLY A 858 -47.72 16.91 -31.20
N ILE A 859 -48.15 17.96 -30.48
CA ILE A 859 -49.42 18.65 -30.75
C ILE A 859 -49.47 20.07 -30.13
N GLU A 860 -50.22 20.99 -30.75
CA GLU A 860 -50.49 22.31 -30.15
C GLU A 860 -51.44 22.20 -28.93
N ASN A 861 -51.63 23.30 -28.20
CA ASN A 861 -52.62 23.44 -27.14
C ASN A 861 -54.02 22.94 -27.58
N SER A 862 -54.67 22.15 -26.72
CA SER A 862 -56.02 21.56 -26.89
C SER A 862 -57.17 22.55 -27.18
N THR A 863 -56.90 23.85 -27.19
CA THR A 863 -57.82 24.91 -27.66
C THR A 863 -57.91 24.99 -29.18
N TYR A 864 -56.89 24.51 -29.90
CA TYR A 864 -56.66 24.73 -31.32
C TYR A 864 -56.61 23.40 -32.09
N ASP A 865 -55.70 22.51 -31.68
CA ASP A 865 -55.51 21.20 -32.26
C ASP A 865 -56.01 20.09 -31.33
N HIS A 866 -56.50 19.00 -31.92
CA HIS A 866 -57.13 17.90 -31.19
C HIS A 866 -56.52 16.53 -31.54
N ALA A 867 -56.48 15.67 -30.53
CA ALA A 867 -56.10 14.27 -30.64
C ALA A 867 -56.89 13.46 -29.59
N SER A 868 -57.38 12.28 -29.95
CA SER A 868 -58.18 11.44 -29.05
C SER A 868 -57.96 9.95 -29.31
N VAL A 869 -58.35 9.13 -28.32
CA VAL A 869 -58.41 7.66 -28.43
C VAL A 869 -59.83 7.22 -28.09
N GLU A 870 -60.39 6.34 -28.92
CA GLU A 870 -61.75 5.83 -28.78
C GLU A 870 -61.85 4.31 -28.93
N VAL A 871 -62.89 3.75 -28.31
CA VAL A 871 -63.20 2.32 -28.27
C VAL A 871 -64.59 2.09 -28.87
N PHE A 872 -64.77 1.05 -29.68
CA PHE A 872 -66.07 0.67 -30.23
C PHE A 872 -66.78 -0.34 -29.32
N ASP A 873 -67.88 0.07 -28.67
CA ASP A 873 -68.68 -0.72 -27.72
C ASP A 873 -69.52 -1.86 -28.36
N GLY A 874 -69.27 -2.16 -29.64
CA GLY A 874 -70.09 -3.05 -30.47
C GLY A 874 -71.29 -2.36 -31.14
N SER A 875 -71.61 -1.12 -30.78
CA SER A 875 -72.70 -0.31 -31.37
C SER A 875 -72.35 1.16 -31.65
N SER A 876 -71.48 1.76 -30.84
CA SER A 876 -71.01 3.15 -30.93
C SER A 876 -69.52 3.30 -30.57
N TRP A 877 -68.90 4.38 -31.04
CA TRP A 877 -67.58 4.80 -30.58
C TRP A 877 -67.68 5.61 -29.29
N GLN A 878 -66.81 5.32 -28.34
CA GLN A 878 -66.73 5.93 -27.01
C GLN A 878 -65.32 6.49 -26.80
N GLN A 879 -65.23 7.78 -26.51
CA GLN A 879 -63.94 8.45 -26.32
C GLN A 879 -63.38 8.17 -24.92
N ILE A 880 -62.26 7.45 -24.84
CA ILE A 880 -61.59 7.09 -23.58
C ILE A 880 -60.50 8.09 -23.18
N TRP A 881 -59.87 8.74 -24.16
CA TRP A 881 -58.86 9.77 -23.94
C TRP A 881 -59.05 10.91 -24.94
N ASN A 882 -58.78 12.14 -24.50
CA ASN A 882 -58.68 13.31 -25.37
C ASN A 882 -57.64 14.28 -24.83
N HIS A 883 -56.87 14.85 -25.74
CA HIS A 883 -55.88 15.88 -25.50
C HIS A 883 -56.47 17.10 -24.79
N THR A 884 -55.88 17.51 -23.68
CA THR A 884 -56.42 18.53 -22.76
C THR A 884 -55.38 19.50 -22.21
N THR A 885 -54.13 19.48 -22.71
CA THR A 885 -53.10 20.42 -22.22
C THR A 885 -53.36 21.82 -22.78
N THR A 886 -53.18 22.83 -21.92
CA THR A 886 -53.32 24.25 -22.27
C THR A 886 -52.03 24.87 -22.82
N THR A 887 -51.08 24.01 -23.20
CA THR A 887 -49.79 24.31 -23.82
C THR A 887 -49.48 23.24 -24.85
N SER A 888 -48.90 23.63 -25.97
CA SER A 888 -48.29 22.71 -26.94
C SER A 888 -47.20 21.88 -26.28
N PHE A 889 -47.01 20.66 -26.75
CA PHE A 889 -45.88 19.82 -26.34
C PHE A 889 -45.45 18.87 -27.46
N THR A 890 -44.29 18.26 -27.27
CA THR A 890 -43.87 17.04 -27.97
C THR A 890 -43.27 16.11 -26.93
N ASP A 891 -43.70 14.86 -26.93
CA ASP A 891 -43.07 13.83 -26.09
C ASP A 891 -41.58 13.73 -26.47
N THR A 892 -40.68 13.73 -25.49
CA THR A 892 -39.22 13.62 -25.70
C THR A 892 -38.70 12.20 -25.52
N SER A 893 -39.57 11.29 -25.10
CA SER A 893 -39.34 9.85 -24.98
C SER A 893 -40.69 9.13 -25.10
N TRP A 894 -40.68 7.85 -25.46
CA TRP A 894 -41.88 7.03 -25.53
C TRP A 894 -42.61 6.97 -24.19
N GLN A 895 -43.91 7.28 -24.20
CA GLN A 895 -44.78 7.34 -23.03
C GLN A 895 -45.68 6.10 -23.01
N ALA A 896 -45.48 5.21 -22.04
CA ALA A 896 -46.39 4.09 -21.82
C ALA A 896 -47.78 4.62 -21.42
N GLN A 897 -48.83 4.13 -22.08
CA GLN A 897 -50.22 4.47 -21.80
C GLN A 897 -50.97 3.19 -21.42
N SER A 898 -51.81 3.24 -20.39
CA SER A 898 -52.68 2.14 -19.99
C SER A 898 -54.06 2.69 -19.63
N PHE A 899 -55.12 2.08 -20.15
CA PHE A 899 -56.51 2.50 -19.99
C PHE A 899 -57.41 1.30 -19.70
N ASP A 900 -58.12 1.34 -18.57
CA ASP A 900 -59.29 0.48 -18.35
C ASP A 900 -60.35 0.79 -19.41
N ILE A 901 -60.69 -0.20 -20.24
CA ILE A 901 -61.73 -0.13 -21.27
C ILE A 901 -62.85 -1.15 -21.02
N SER A 902 -62.86 -1.80 -19.85
CA SER A 902 -63.75 -2.91 -19.49
C SER A 902 -65.22 -2.60 -19.74
N ALA A 903 -65.66 -1.39 -19.38
CA ALA A 903 -67.01 -0.87 -19.60
C ALA A 903 -67.50 -0.85 -21.07
N TYR A 904 -66.59 -1.03 -22.03
CA TYR A 904 -66.86 -1.06 -23.48
C TYR A 904 -66.37 -2.35 -24.18
N ALA A 905 -65.49 -3.11 -23.51
CA ALA A 905 -64.78 -4.25 -24.08
C ALA A 905 -65.17 -5.60 -23.46
N ASP A 906 -65.61 -5.64 -22.20
CA ASP A 906 -66.00 -6.88 -21.52
C ASP A 906 -67.15 -7.56 -22.26
N GLY A 907 -66.93 -8.81 -22.69
CA GLY A 907 -67.91 -9.58 -23.45
C GLY A 907 -68.20 -9.06 -24.87
N ASN A 908 -67.35 -8.20 -25.46
CA ASN A 908 -67.58 -7.57 -26.78
C ASN A 908 -66.88 -8.32 -27.94
N PRO A 909 -67.60 -9.08 -28.79
CA PRO A 909 -67.03 -9.76 -29.96
C PRO A 909 -66.72 -8.85 -31.17
N ASN A 910 -66.99 -7.55 -31.07
CA ASN A 910 -66.78 -6.58 -32.16
C ASN A 910 -65.89 -5.41 -31.73
N LEU A 911 -65.01 -5.61 -30.74
CA LEU A 911 -64.16 -4.56 -30.19
C LEU A 911 -63.23 -3.99 -31.27
N GLN A 912 -63.13 -2.66 -31.33
CA GLN A 912 -62.15 -1.95 -32.16
C GLN A 912 -61.63 -0.75 -31.39
N ILE A 913 -60.36 -0.39 -31.62
CA ILE A 913 -59.71 0.81 -31.07
C ILE A 913 -59.43 1.78 -32.22
N ARG A 914 -59.47 3.09 -31.96
CA ARG A 914 -58.97 4.09 -32.90
C ARG A 914 -58.28 5.26 -32.22
N TRP A 915 -57.21 5.74 -32.86
CA TRP A 915 -56.51 6.98 -32.52
C TRP A 915 -56.87 8.01 -33.59
N ILE A 916 -57.19 9.22 -33.17
CA ILE A 916 -57.66 10.30 -34.04
C ILE A 916 -56.67 11.45 -33.97
N MET A 917 -56.29 11.96 -35.14
CA MET A 917 -55.61 13.25 -35.28
C MET A 917 -56.59 14.26 -35.90
N GLY A 918 -56.60 15.48 -35.37
CA GLY A 918 -57.51 16.54 -35.80
C GLY A 918 -58.83 16.59 -35.00
N THR A 919 -59.63 17.64 -35.13
CA THR A 919 -59.45 18.80 -36.03
C THR A 919 -58.24 19.68 -35.68
N THR A 920 -57.76 20.48 -36.64
CA THR A 920 -56.65 21.42 -36.44
C THR A 920 -56.97 22.87 -36.82
N ASP A 921 -56.18 23.79 -36.27
CA ASP A 921 -56.24 25.25 -36.49
C ASP A 921 -55.67 25.67 -37.86
N VAL A 922 -55.67 26.98 -38.14
CA VAL A 922 -55.08 27.60 -39.34
C VAL A 922 -53.56 27.77 -39.26
N SER A 923 -52.92 27.49 -38.13
CA SER A 923 -51.49 27.77 -37.88
C SER A 923 -50.88 26.96 -36.74
N VAL A 924 -49.55 26.73 -36.82
CA VAL A 924 -48.75 25.87 -35.93
C VAL A 924 -49.08 24.39 -36.11
N THR A 925 -48.02 23.58 -36.15
CA THR A 925 -48.06 22.15 -36.45
C THR A 925 -46.94 21.43 -35.69
N TYR A 926 -47.09 20.13 -35.52
CA TYR A 926 -46.13 19.22 -34.86
C TYR A 926 -46.22 17.84 -35.52
N CYS A 927 -45.29 16.93 -35.19
CA CYS A 927 -45.22 15.56 -35.73
C CYS A 927 -46.54 14.75 -35.61
N GLY A 928 -47.40 15.05 -34.63
CA GLY A 928 -48.63 14.31 -34.39
C GLY A 928 -48.39 13.02 -33.60
N TRP A 929 -49.28 12.05 -33.77
CA TRP A 929 -49.14 10.72 -33.16
C TRP A 929 -48.07 9.88 -33.86
N ASN A 930 -47.28 9.17 -33.06
CA ASN A 930 -46.66 7.89 -33.38
C ASN A 930 -47.04 6.87 -32.30
N ILE A 931 -47.34 5.65 -32.71
CA ILE A 931 -47.91 4.59 -31.87
C ILE A 931 -47.14 3.29 -32.10
N ASP A 932 -46.82 2.61 -30.99
CA ASP A 932 -46.12 1.33 -30.97
C ASP A 932 -46.60 0.44 -29.80
N ASP A 933 -46.20 -0.84 -29.77
CA ASP A 933 -46.47 -1.84 -28.72
C ASP A 933 -47.92 -1.85 -28.20
N VAL A 934 -48.89 -1.89 -29.13
CA VAL A 934 -50.31 -1.91 -28.77
C VAL A 934 -50.72 -3.31 -28.32
N SER A 935 -51.07 -3.45 -27.05
CA SER A 935 -51.53 -4.70 -26.45
C SER A 935 -52.90 -4.51 -25.79
N LEU A 936 -53.78 -5.51 -25.90
CA LEU A 936 -55.03 -5.58 -25.15
C LEU A 936 -54.99 -6.80 -24.25
N LYS A 937 -55.08 -6.59 -22.94
CA LYS A 937 -55.07 -7.65 -21.92
C LYS A 937 -56.43 -7.72 -21.24
N GLY A 938 -56.84 -8.91 -20.82
CA GLY A 938 -58.07 -9.10 -20.06
C GLY A 938 -58.10 -10.44 -19.33
N LEU A 939 -59.05 -10.57 -18.40
CA LEU A 939 -59.27 -11.78 -17.63
C LEU A 939 -60.17 -12.74 -18.42
N VAL A 940 -59.63 -13.88 -18.84
CA VAL A 940 -60.33 -14.93 -19.59
C VAL A 940 -60.44 -16.18 -18.73
N VAL A 941 -61.65 -16.53 -18.30
CA VAL A 941 -61.95 -17.84 -17.71
C VAL A 941 -62.30 -18.83 -18.85
N PRO A 942 -61.59 -19.96 -19.01
CA PRO A 942 -61.91 -20.96 -20.02
C PRO A 942 -63.25 -21.67 -19.75
N THR A 943 -64.34 -21.12 -20.28
CA THR A 943 -65.68 -21.74 -20.24
C THR A 943 -65.80 -22.99 -21.12
N SER A 944 -64.83 -23.21 -22.02
CA SER A 944 -64.78 -24.33 -22.97
C SER A 944 -63.63 -25.29 -22.65
N GLY A 945 -63.88 -26.27 -21.79
CA GLY A 945 -62.93 -27.37 -21.52
C GLY A 945 -63.33 -28.28 -20.35
N TYR A 946 -64.06 -27.75 -19.37
CA TYR A 946 -64.41 -28.50 -18.16
C TYR A 946 -65.62 -29.40 -18.33
N CYS A 947 -65.49 -30.61 -17.80
CA CYS A 947 -66.53 -31.63 -17.82
C CYS A 947 -67.28 -31.59 -16.48
N LEU A 948 -68.34 -30.78 -16.38
CA LEU A 948 -69.05 -30.52 -15.11
C LEU A 948 -69.47 -31.80 -14.35
N ALA A 949 -69.65 -32.93 -15.04
CA ALA A 949 -69.99 -34.20 -14.41
C ALA A 949 -68.79 -34.97 -13.80
N ASP A 950 -67.53 -34.56 -14.02
CA ASP A 950 -66.33 -35.08 -13.32
C ASP A 950 -66.17 -34.39 -11.96
N THR A 951 -67.17 -34.60 -11.12
CA THR A 951 -67.26 -33.98 -9.78
C THR A 951 -66.31 -34.62 -8.76
N ASN A 952 -65.47 -35.59 -9.17
CA ASN A 952 -64.38 -36.12 -8.36
C ASN A 952 -62.99 -35.62 -8.79
N GLY A 953 -62.85 -35.13 -10.02
CA GLY A 953 -61.65 -34.46 -10.53
C GLY A 953 -60.54 -35.42 -10.95
N ASP A 954 -60.87 -36.64 -11.37
CA ASP A 954 -59.88 -37.63 -11.82
C ASP A 954 -59.61 -37.62 -13.35
N GLY A 955 -60.37 -36.81 -14.09
CA GLY A 955 -60.32 -36.68 -15.55
C GLY A 955 -61.27 -37.61 -16.30
N ASN A 956 -62.10 -38.40 -15.62
CA ASN A 956 -62.95 -39.44 -16.25
C ASN A 956 -64.38 -39.43 -15.68
N VAL A 957 -65.35 -38.91 -16.42
CA VAL A 957 -66.77 -39.05 -16.06
C VAL A 957 -67.18 -40.51 -15.89
N SER A 958 -67.55 -40.85 -14.65
CA SER A 958 -67.75 -42.22 -14.20
C SER A 958 -68.87 -42.33 -13.13
N PRO A 959 -69.29 -43.54 -12.74
CA PRO A 959 -70.19 -43.71 -11.59
C PRO A 959 -69.58 -43.32 -10.23
N ALA A 960 -68.26 -43.08 -10.14
CA ALA A 960 -67.63 -42.54 -8.93
C ALA A 960 -68.05 -41.09 -8.71
N ASP A 961 -68.14 -40.30 -9.78
CA ASP A 961 -68.51 -38.90 -9.75
C ASP A 961 -69.91 -38.68 -9.20
N PHE A 962 -70.88 -39.53 -9.55
CA PHE A 962 -72.20 -39.43 -8.94
C PHE A 962 -72.14 -39.55 -7.41
N SER A 963 -71.17 -40.32 -6.88
CA SER A 963 -70.95 -40.44 -5.44
C SER A 963 -70.28 -39.20 -4.85
N ALA A 964 -69.40 -38.54 -5.61
CA ALA A 964 -68.76 -37.27 -5.24
C ALA A 964 -69.76 -36.09 -5.28
N TRP A 965 -70.53 -35.93 -6.36
CA TRP A 965 -71.62 -34.96 -6.46
C TRP A 965 -72.66 -35.15 -5.34
N VAL A 966 -73.09 -36.38 -5.05
CA VAL A 966 -74.00 -36.65 -3.92
C VAL A 966 -73.38 -36.26 -2.58
N ALA A 967 -72.07 -36.44 -2.39
CA ALA A 967 -71.39 -35.98 -1.16
C ALA A 967 -71.36 -34.44 -1.08
N ALA A 968 -70.99 -33.75 -2.17
CA ALA A 968 -70.97 -32.29 -2.26
C ALA A 968 -72.37 -31.68 -2.05
N PHE A 969 -73.40 -32.26 -2.67
CA PHE A 969 -74.80 -31.83 -2.54
C PHE A 969 -75.30 -31.93 -1.10
N ASN A 970 -75.01 -33.04 -0.41
CA ASN A 970 -75.37 -33.19 1.01
C ASN A 970 -74.53 -32.31 1.96
N ALA A 971 -73.36 -31.85 1.52
CA ALA A 971 -72.54 -30.87 2.24
C ALA A 971 -72.93 -29.41 1.95
N GLY A 972 -73.76 -29.15 0.91
CA GLY A 972 -74.07 -27.81 0.43
C GLY A 972 -72.90 -27.12 -0.29
N ASN A 973 -71.93 -27.87 -0.80
CA ASN A 973 -70.77 -27.32 -1.50
C ASN A 973 -71.15 -26.89 -2.93
N ALA A 974 -71.43 -25.60 -3.12
CA ALA A 974 -71.84 -25.05 -4.41
C ALA A 974 -70.84 -25.32 -5.53
N ALA A 975 -69.53 -25.13 -5.31
CA ALA A 975 -68.51 -25.27 -6.34
C ALA A 975 -68.52 -26.64 -7.06
N VAL A 976 -68.93 -27.71 -6.38
CA VAL A 976 -68.99 -29.08 -6.95
C VAL A 976 -70.44 -29.56 -7.17
N ALA A 977 -71.40 -29.05 -6.40
CA ALA A 977 -72.79 -29.52 -6.43
C ALA A 977 -73.72 -28.69 -7.34
N ASP A 978 -73.40 -27.42 -7.59
CA ASP A 978 -74.06 -26.61 -8.61
C ASP A 978 -73.65 -27.13 -9.99
N GLN A 979 -74.64 -27.40 -10.83
CA GLN A 979 -74.48 -28.08 -12.12
C GLN A 979 -75.26 -27.41 -13.24
N ASN A 980 -76.14 -26.46 -12.90
CA ASN A 980 -76.79 -25.55 -13.86
C ASN A 980 -76.16 -24.15 -13.87
N GLN A 981 -75.21 -23.88 -12.95
CA GLN A 981 -74.51 -22.62 -12.73
C GLN A 981 -75.44 -21.45 -12.36
N ASP A 982 -76.52 -21.71 -11.60
CA ASP A 982 -77.44 -20.67 -11.10
C ASP A 982 -77.08 -20.10 -9.71
N GLY A 983 -76.06 -20.66 -9.06
CA GLY A 983 -75.55 -20.25 -7.75
C GLY A 983 -76.25 -20.90 -6.56
N VAL A 984 -77.22 -21.80 -6.78
CA VAL A 984 -78.10 -22.33 -5.72
C VAL A 984 -78.23 -23.86 -5.77
N VAL A 985 -77.41 -24.55 -4.97
CA VAL A 985 -77.48 -26.02 -4.77
C VAL A 985 -78.91 -26.48 -4.47
N SER A 986 -79.53 -27.15 -5.43
CA SER A 986 -80.96 -27.41 -5.48
C SER A 986 -81.31 -28.72 -6.20
N PRO A 987 -82.57 -29.19 -6.13
CA PRO A 987 -83.01 -30.33 -6.94
C PRO A 987 -82.95 -30.11 -8.48
N ALA A 988 -82.68 -28.89 -8.96
CA ALA A 988 -82.42 -28.64 -10.38
C ALA A 988 -81.05 -29.22 -10.79
N ASP A 989 -80.04 -29.13 -9.92
CA ASP A 989 -78.68 -29.58 -10.17
C ASP A 989 -78.57 -31.08 -10.40
N PHE A 990 -79.40 -31.89 -9.75
CA PHE A 990 -79.47 -33.32 -10.08
C PHE A 990 -79.87 -33.54 -11.55
N SER A 991 -80.77 -32.70 -12.08
CA SER A 991 -81.20 -32.80 -13.48
C SER A 991 -80.12 -32.29 -14.44
N ALA A 992 -79.37 -31.26 -14.03
CA ALA A 992 -78.25 -30.72 -14.79
C ALA A 992 -77.03 -31.66 -14.78
N TRP A 993 -76.63 -32.21 -13.62
CA TRP A 993 -75.60 -33.24 -13.49
C TRP A 993 -75.90 -34.44 -14.41
N VAL A 994 -77.14 -34.93 -14.42
CA VAL A 994 -77.56 -36.01 -15.33
C VAL A 994 -77.48 -35.57 -16.80
N SER A 995 -77.74 -34.31 -17.14
CA SER A 995 -77.54 -33.79 -18.49
C SER A 995 -76.06 -33.75 -18.88
N ASN A 996 -75.22 -33.23 -18.00
CA ASN A 996 -73.76 -33.12 -18.17
C ASN A 996 -73.14 -34.52 -18.33
N TYR A 997 -73.49 -35.47 -17.45
CA TYR A 997 -73.04 -36.86 -17.46
C TYR A 997 -73.41 -37.60 -18.76
N ASN A 998 -74.61 -37.39 -19.29
CA ASN A 998 -75.04 -38.02 -20.55
C ASN A 998 -74.50 -37.30 -21.80
N THR A 999 -74.02 -36.06 -21.67
CA THR A 999 -73.33 -35.33 -22.75
C THR A 999 -71.88 -35.78 -22.86
N GLY A 1000 -71.24 -36.09 -21.73
CA GLY A 1000 -69.84 -36.48 -21.65
C GLY A 1000 -68.89 -35.28 -21.67
N CYS A 1001 -67.59 -35.58 -21.70
CA CYS A 1001 -66.52 -34.57 -21.73
C CYS A 1001 -66.12 -34.22 -23.17
N PRO A 1002 -65.66 -32.98 -23.42
CA PRO A 1002 -64.96 -32.60 -24.64
C PRO A 1002 -63.71 -33.45 -24.92
#